data_AF-A0A844MJ69-F1
#
_entry.id   AF-A0A844MJ69-F1
#
_cell.length_a   1.000
_cell.length_b   1.000
_cell.length_c   1.000
_cell.angle_alpha   90.00
_cell.angle_beta   90.00
_cell.angle_gamma   90.00
#
_symmetry.space_group_name_H-M   'P 1'
#
loop_
_entity.id
_entity.type
_entity.pdbx_description
1 polymer ?
#
loop_
_entity_poly.entity_id
_entity_poly.type
_entity_poly.pdbx_seq_one_letter_code
_entity_poly.pdbx_strand_id
1 'polypeptide(L)'
;MSMRKIFDLLSITLLVASPVALGVVYAQTNTSSVVAQPTEATTQKNFPLNEPQVINFEPHEGFEKLTERQKLDQLRDWLLLTVITGKGLEIEKISQGIYDLPTVRYGYMSAISNFEYGTTRSLNIGDGKIVALVPKATSNAERIDDLAHIADRHRKDRGKQPKLFEVFEYEISEDKQTVVLTKRESVGGEKLFSSDYGYHQASIQNFNDFQKFITQVDDVTFAEIDGSSLTLGGRKISGEKYQGIRVEDIAAIWQSEKNIQEHPEKFNNVNGSGFSLDPEIDYRELQKILENEKPLLQAFKIGGKPVISDQDIQKAQQGLSQNDIDPYRQLMERLDKFLQTEQGYQSLREGQIGAEIKQAIKPYIAQQNRDIEAERRRYENRYRAEIEALIKSLQEAGYSREQIMRQIEPEIQKREQKLNEIGKNIIKQKDEELASTQKKIIKSKLVKINNLLDSPDTQSFQAARYDGDLKGTEVGMVLFYTDLLAKLWALNYLDSTPKPEIIPDFYPLTKIKISSIYKQELEELPHTRLWFGPQDRGFQEANGGNNLLFARNATRIYAKSSKKSKGVETTAAANTDAFLSWWNDHYEEVARYEPQYQRLNQIMKWSLIINWLNKSYHSDKLGFLQEVSVKRDNWFPDWIKAQGANLKFQQWQAVKFYERGYKGAKTETMPLLASESYQLFGQKRSFRGGVSLADRSTFYKRDILPAKSEIDEIGLRSNLKYNSVVSNEGKLTFQTLDETTYSIKNLSKNVSETTVQAETTAKFRSFNAELANQKFTRRVAQTADGVQINTSVGDTEFGNLKINKTANGFNVGFESRDIDAGSSMSLRLSKYKGNDVLAAIKEMDGVVEVRYSPEQLNNYYVKLAQSNRWIKLREGGGSGQPPVKPPKTKMAVGEPDDGRIFHLDWLDEAQVSQQTQGFQKFSGNKANHQEPFNPRQEAQKLIQNPLEFIAFKKLDLQQRIQNIDVALEKRDYTTAEKFINQSIKFHGKDPNLMLRKAVVEIHQGRLKVERTPPGSAKSINQNFLDEIRNRNFKSIETDTEFIYVQDSPGLNNVNFTPGVAQSVPFGSGARFYKFQPGKIGGVKISQSGFGDASTSSHASTQYQGTNQGNSLRNQFRTNTHLFLNKNECQEKNEKENDETANCLVEKPVYVVTESETT
;
A
#
# COMPACT_ATOMS: atom_id res chain seq x y z
N MET A 1 20.86 -28.30 88.74
CA MET A 1 19.74 -27.51 88.16
C MET A 1 18.57 -28.46 87.95
N SER A 2 17.34 -28.15 88.37
CA SER A 2 16.22 -29.09 88.18
C SER A 2 15.71 -29.05 86.73
N MET A 3 15.28 -30.21 86.23
CA MET A 3 14.83 -30.39 84.85
C MET A 3 13.66 -29.45 84.48
N ARG A 4 12.85 -29.06 85.47
CA ARG A 4 11.76 -28.08 85.34
C ARG A 4 12.26 -26.72 84.84
N LYS A 5 13.36 -26.20 85.40
CA LYS A 5 13.96 -24.93 84.96
C LYS A 5 14.49 -24.96 83.52
N ILE A 6 14.83 -26.13 82.99
CA ILE A 6 15.25 -26.28 81.58
C ILE A 6 14.03 -26.20 80.66
N PHE A 7 12.92 -26.87 81.03
CA PHE A 7 11.66 -26.74 80.29
C PHE A 7 11.10 -25.32 80.36
N ASP A 8 11.09 -24.67 81.53
CA ASP A 8 10.62 -23.28 81.66
C ASP A 8 11.45 -22.32 80.77
N LEU A 9 12.78 -22.48 80.73
CA LEU A 9 13.66 -21.67 79.88
C LEU A 9 13.43 -21.93 78.39
N LEU A 10 13.27 -23.19 77.99
CA LEU A 10 12.98 -23.57 76.60
C LEU A 10 11.60 -23.07 76.14
N SER A 11 10.58 -23.15 77.01
CA SER A 11 9.24 -22.65 76.71
C SER A 11 9.22 -21.13 76.52
N ILE A 12 9.90 -20.37 77.38
CA ILE A 12 10.04 -18.91 77.22
C ILE A 12 10.85 -18.58 75.96
N THR A 13 11.92 -19.34 75.67
CA THR A 13 12.73 -19.14 74.45
C THR A 13 11.89 -19.42 73.19
N LEU A 14 11.04 -20.46 73.17
CA LEU A 14 10.13 -20.72 72.04
C LEU A 14 9.06 -19.62 71.89
N LEU A 15 8.48 -19.14 73.00
CA LEU A 15 7.45 -18.09 73.01
C LEU A 15 7.96 -16.72 72.56
N VAL A 16 9.26 -16.43 72.75
CA VAL A 16 9.89 -15.17 72.29
C VAL A 16 10.52 -15.34 70.90
N ALA A 17 11.13 -16.49 70.60
CA ALA A 17 11.71 -16.74 69.29
C ALA A 17 10.66 -16.97 68.19
N SER A 18 9.49 -17.54 68.49
CA SER A 18 8.47 -17.82 67.48
C SER A 18 7.86 -16.55 66.86
N PRO A 19 7.45 -15.51 67.63
CA PRO A 19 7.03 -14.23 67.06
C PRO A 19 8.13 -13.49 66.30
N VAL A 20 9.40 -13.62 66.72
CA VAL A 20 10.54 -12.99 66.03
C VAL A 20 10.88 -13.76 64.74
N ALA A 21 10.85 -15.09 64.74
CA ALA A 21 11.06 -15.90 63.55
C ALA A 21 9.90 -15.77 62.55
N LEU A 22 8.65 -15.76 63.02
CA LEU A 22 7.48 -15.42 62.20
C LEU A 22 7.55 -13.98 61.70
N GLY A 23 7.99 -13.03 62.54
CA GLY A 23 8.19 -11.64 62.14
C GLY A 23 9.29 -11.45 61.09
N VAL A 24 10.41 -12.18 61.20
CA VAL A 24 11.51 -12.18 60.23
C VAL A 24 11.10 -12.91 58.96
N VAL A 25 10.42 -14.05 59.03
CA VAL A 25 9.88 -14.74 57.85
C VAL A 25 8.79 -13.90 57.18
N TYR A 26 7.92 -13.23 57.94
CA TYR A 26 6.90 -12.32 57.41
C TYR A 26 7.52 -11.05 56.81
N ALA A 27 8.59 -10.51 57.37
CA ALA A 27 9.33 -9.37 56.82
C ALA A 27 10.24 -9.75 55.64
N GLN A 28 10.73 -10.99 55.58
CA GLN A 28 11.52 -11.52 54.46
C GLN A 28 10.63 -11.98 53.30
N THR A 29 9.43 -12.50 53.55
CA THR A 29 8.44 -12.83 52.51
C THR A 29 7.62 -11.62 52.07
N ASN A 30 7.41 -10.62 52.94
CA ASN A 30 6.99 -9.26 52.57
C ASN A 30 8.20 -8.32 52.42
N THR A 31 9.31 -8.78 51.84
CA THR A 31 10.39 -7.89 51.42
C THR A 31 9.87 -7.00 50.31
N SER A 32 9.40 -5.81 50.71
CA SER A 32 8.97 -4.71 49.85
C SER A 32 8.34 -5.15 48.54
N SER A 33 7.04 -5.42 48.58
CA SER A 33 6.20 -5.21 47.39
C SER A 33 6.60 -3.85 46.83
N VAL A 34 7.31 -3.84 45.69
CA VAL A 34 7.93 -2.63 45.13
C VAL A 34 6.83 -1.58 45.08
N VAL A 35 6.94 -0.58 45.95
CA VAL A 35 5.90 0.43 46.15
C VAL A 35 5.72 1.04 44.78
N ALA A 36 4.57 0.74 44.16
CA ALA A 36 4.34 1.10 42.77
C ALA A 36 4.49 2.61 42.68
N GLN A 37 5.57 3.07 42.05
CA GLN A 37 5.78 4.51 41.91
C GLN A 37 4.55 5.03 41.19
N PRO A 38 3.84 6.02 41.76
CA PRO A 38 2.57 6.47 41.19
C PRO A 38 2.79 6.78 39.71
N THR A 39 1.84 6.35 38.87
CA THR A 39 1.92 6.41 37.39
C THR A 39 2.38 7.78 36.88
N GLU A 40 2.04 8.84 37.61
CA GLU A 40 2.44 10.22 37.34
C GLU A 40 3.95 10.48 37.57
N ALA A 41 4.55 9.94 38.64
CA ALA A 41 6.00 10.02 38.87
C ALA A 41 6.79 9.25 37.80
N THR A 42 6.30 8.06 37.40
CA THR A 42 6.89 7.30 36.29
C THR A 42 6.75 8.06 34.97
N THR A 43 5.58 8.66 34.70
CA THR A 43 5.34 9.50 33.52
C THR A 43 6.26 10.72 33.52
N GLN A 44 6.36 11.47 34.62
CA GLN A 44 7.18 12.68 34.72
C GLN A 44 8.68 12.39 34.54
N LYS A 45 9.15 11.23 35.03
CA LYS A 45 10.53 10.77 34.84
C LYS A 45 10.85 10.43 33.39
N ASN A 46 9.94 9.77 32.67
CA ASN A 46 10.19 9.31 31.29
C ASN A 46 9.78 10.33 30.22
N PHE A 47 8.88 11.25 30.57
CA PHE A 47 8.36 12.33 29.72
C PHE A 47 8.21 13.63 30.53
N PRO A 48 9.34 14.29 30.89
CA PRO A 48 9.32 15.58 31.55
C PRO A 48 8.58 16.64 30.71
N LEU A 49 7.95 17.60 31.40
CA LEU A 49 7.07 18.59 30.78
C LEU A 49 7.88 19.59 29.93
N ASN A 50 7.49 19.77 28.67
CA ASN A 50 8.16 20.61 27.66
C ASN A 50 9.61 20.22 27.32
N GLU A 51 10.09 19.07 27.80
CA GLU A 51 11.42 18.55 27.48
C GLU A 51 11.35 17.52 26.34
N PRO A 52 12.14 17.68 25.26
CA PRO A 52 12.13 16.76 24.14
C PRO A 52 12.79 15.43 24.50
N GLN A 53 12.12 14.33 24.18
CA GLN A 53 12.65 12.96 24.26
C GLN A 53 12.95 12.45 22.86
N VAL A 54 14.12 11.83 22.67
CA VAL A 54 14.51 11.25 21.37
C VAL A 54 14.06 9.79 21.31
N ILE A 55 13.23 9.48 20.34
CA ILE A 55 12.79 8.12 20.02
C ILE A 55 13.60 7.66 18.81
N ASN A 56 14.44 6.64 18.99
CA ASN A 56 15.17 6.02 17.90
C ASN A 56 14.36 4.81 17.40
N PHE A 57 14.29 4.65 16.09
CA PHE A 57 13.69 3.48 15.47
C PHE A 57 14.76 2.54 14.92
N GLU A 58 14.56 1.25 15.13
CA GLU A 58 15.30 0.18 14.45
C GLU A 58 14.34 -0.53 13.49
N PRO A 59 14.01 0.09 12.34
CA PRO A 59 13.19 -0.55 11.32
C PRO A 59 13.94 -1.73 10.70
N HIS A 60 13.27 -2.87 10.61
CA HIS A 60 13.74 -4.02 9.84
C HIS A 60 13.13 -4.02 8.44
N GLU A 61 13.61 -4.90 7.55
CA GLU A 61 13.17 -5.03 6.15
C GLU A 61 11.64 -4.96 5.93
N GLY A 62 10.85 -5.52 6.86
CA GLY A 62 9.40 -5.45 6.82
C GLY A 62 8.83 -4.04 6.67
N PHE A 63 9.46 -3.06 7.33
CA PHE A 63 9.13 -1.64 7.25
C PHE A 63 9.39 -1.05 5.87
N GLU A 64 10.45 -1.49 5.17
CA GLU A 64 10.80 -0.99 3.83
C GLU A 64 9.82 -1.41 2.72
N LYS A 65 8.95 -2.39 3.00
CA LYS A 65 7.87 -2.81 2.09
C LYS A 65 6.63 -1.90 2.15
N LEU A 66 6.48 -1.14 3.23
CA LEU A 66 5.35 -0.22 3.42
C LEU A 66 5.48 0.97 2.48
N THR A 67 4.37 1.54 2.01
CA THR A 67 4.43 2.82 1.28
C THR A 67 5.00 3.92 2.16
N GLU A 68 5.53 4.99 1.58
CA GLU A 68 6.14 6.10 2.34
C GLU A 68 5.17 6.73 3.35
N ARG A 69 3.87 6.65 3.07
CA ARG A 69 2.75 7.00 3.95
C ARG A 69 2.54 5.97 5.06
N GLN A 70 2.41 4.68 4.70
CA GLN A 70 2.27 3.60 5.67
C GLN A 70 3.45 3.52 6.65
N LYS A 71 4.67 3.85 6.21
CA LYS A 71 5.85 4.02 7.09
C LYS A 71 5.59 5.08 8.16
N LEU A 72 5.11 6.27 7.78
CA LEU A 72 4.80 7.34 8.75
C LEU A 72 3.69 6.92 9.72
N ASP A 73 2.64 6.25 9.22
CA ASP A 73 1.55 5.76 10.06
C ASP A 73 1.98 4.63 11.01
N GLN A 74 2.93 3.79 10.59
CA GLN A 74 3.57 2.78 11.44
C GLN A 74 4.40 3.40 12.55
N LEU A 75 5.17 4.45 12.25
CA LEU A 75 5.95 5.17 13.27
C LEU A 75 5.02 5.83 14.30
N ARG A 76 3.90 6.41 13.89
CA ARG A 76 2.89 6.98 14.81
C ARG A 76 2.31 5.95 15.77
N ASP A 77 2.06 4.72 15.32
CA ASP A 77 1.59 3.63 16.20
C ASP A 77 2.68 3.23 17.21
N TRP A 78 3.93 3.12 16.74
CA TRP A 78 5.08 2.84 17.61
C TRP A 78 5.34 3.98 18.62
N LEU A 79 5.11 5.24 18.26
CA LEU A 79 5.13 6.37 19.19
C LEU A 79 4.02 6.27 20.24
N LEU A 80 2.78 5.96 19.85
CA LEU A 80 1.69 5.76 20.80
C LEU A 80 2.03 4.64 21.79
N LEU A 81 2.49 3.49 21.30
CA LEU A 81 2.96 2.39 22.15
C LEU A 81 4.12 2.82 23.07
N THR A 82 5.03 3.66 22.59
CA THR A 82 6.15 4.19 23.40
C THR A 82 5.67 5.10 24.53
N VAL A 83 4.69 5.97 24.26
CA VAL A 83 4.06 6.78 25.33
C VAL A 83 3.38 5.88 26.35
N ILE A 84 2.53 4.95 25.92
CA ILE A 84 1.72 4.11 26.80
C ILE A 84 2.58 3.22 27.70
N THR A 85 3.63 2.61 27.15
CA THR A 85 4.59 1.81 27.92
C THR A 85 5.45 2.67 28.85
N GLY A 86 5.84 3.88 28.43
CA GLY A 86 6.57 4.84 29.25
C GLY A 86 5.77 5.47 30.41
N LYS A 87 4.44 5.29 30.48
CA LYS A 87 3.64 5.81 31.61
C LYS A 87 3.66 4.94 32.86
N GLY A 88 4.12 3.68 32.78
CA GLY A 88 4.10 2.76 33.92
C GLY A 88 2.71 2.23 34.27
N LEU A 89 1.86 2.04 33.25
CA LEU A 89 0.58 1.34 33.40
C LEU A 89 0.81 -0.15 33.67
N GLU A 90 -0.15 -0.79 34.34
CA GLU A 90 -0.15 -2.25 34.53
C GLU A 90 -0.28 -2.98 33.19
N ILE A 91 0.38 -4.14 33.06
CA ILE A 91 0.46 -4.87 31.79
C ILE A 91 -0.92 -5.29 31.24
N GLU A 92 -1.87 -5.55 32.13
CA GLU A 92 -3.26 -5.82 31.76
C GLU A 92 -3.90 -4.62 31.07
N LYS A 93 -3.79 -3.43 31.66
CA LYS A 93 -4.32 -2.20 31.09
C LYS A 93 -3.65 -1.88 29.75
N ILE A 94 -2.34 -2.12 29.62
CA ILE A 94 -1.67 -2.04 28.31
C ILE A 94 -2.32 -2.99 27.32
N SER A 95 -2.41 -4.30 27.61
CA SER A 95 -3.04 -5.31 26.72
C SER A 95 -4.49 -4.98 26.35
N GLN A 96 -5.32 -4.58 27.32
CA GLN A 96 -6.70 -4.17 27.09
C GLN A 96 -6.78 -2.87 26.28
N GLY A 97 -5.84 -1.94 26.47
CA GLY A 97 -5.77 -0.71 25.69
C GLY A 97 -5.40 -0.94 24.24
N ILE A 98 -4.43 -1.82 23.97
CA ILE A 98 -3.88 -2.01 22.61
C ILE A 98 -4.43 -3.24 21.89
N TYR A 99 -5.55 -3.84 22.33
CA TYR A 99 -6.04 -5.14 21.83
C TYR A 99 -6.22 -5.20 20.30
N ASP A 100 -6.60 -4.07 19.68
CA ASP A 100 -6.85 -3.86 18.26
C ASP A 100 -5.67 -3.23 17.48
N LEU A 101 -4.60 -2.79 18.17
CA LEU A 101 -3.45 -2.14 17.53
C LEU A 101 -2.39 -3.19 17.10
N PRO A 102 -1.99 -3.25 15.82
CA PRO A 102 -1.00 -4.21 15.33
C PRO A 102 0.43 -3.83 15.76
N THR A 103 1.35 -4.80 15.72
CA THR A 103 2.80 -4.49 15.80
C THR A 103 3.35 -3.98 14.47
N VAL A 104 2.78 -4.41 13.33
CA VAL A 104 3.11 -3.95 11.97
C VAL A 104 1.86 -3.87 11.07
N ARG A 105 1.76 -2.83 10.23
CA ARG A 105 0.67 -2.54 9.29
C ARG A 105 0.72 -3.33 7.99
N TYR A 106 0.74 -4.65 8.07
CA TYR A 106 0.55 -5.46 6.88
C TYR A 106 -0.92 -5.58 6.53
N GLY A 107 -1.29 -5.36 5.26
CA GLY A 107 -2.68 -5.36 4.80
C GLY A 107 -3.45 -6.62 5.23
N TYR A 108 -2.79 -7.78 5.25
CA TYR A 108 -3.38 -9.03 5.71
C TYR A 108 -3.72 -9.11 7.21
N MET A 109 -3.31 -8.14 8.03
CA MET A 109 -3.72 -8.02 9.44
C MET A 109 -4.95 -7.10 9.64
N SER A 110 -5.38 -6.35 8.61
CA SER A 110 -6.50 -5.40 8.70
C SER A 110 -7.80 -6.03 9.23
N ALA A 111 -8.10 -7.27 8.86
CA ALA A 111 -9.29 -8.02 9.28
C ALA A 111 -9.40 -8.22 10.80
N ILE A 112 -8.29 -8.10 11.55
CA ILE A 112 -8.23 -8.29 13.01
C ILE A 112 -7.62 -7.08 13.74
N SER A 113 -7.55 -5.92 13.08
CA SER A 113 -6.85 -4.75 13.60
C SER A 113 -7.59 -3.45 13.30
N ASN A 114 -7.26 -2.42 14.06
CA ASN A 114 -7.70 -1.06 13.81
C ASN A 114 -6.50 -0.23 13.33
N PHE A 115 -6.41 -0.04 12.01
CA PHE A 115 -5.41 0.83 11.42
C PHE A 115 -5.94 2.27 11.47
N GLU A 116 -5.40 3.08 12.39
CA GLU A 116 -5.69 4.51 12.45
C GLU A 116 -4.87 5.25 11.40
N TYR A 117 -5.40 6.26 10.73
CA TYR A 117 -4.67 6.96 9.69
C TYR A 117 -4.75 8.48 9.84
N GLY A 118 -3.83 9.17 9.19
CA GLY A 118 -3.64 10.61 9.35
C GLY A 118 -2.62 10.92 10.44
N THR A 119 -2.58 12.19 10.84
CA THR A 119 -1.51 12.77 11.66
C THR A 119 -1.62 12.46 13.15
N THR A 120 -2.82 12.15 13.66
CA THR A 120 -3.05 11.95 15.10
C THR A 120 -3.12 10.48 15.50
N ARG A 121 -2.83 10.20 16.77
CA ARG A 121 -3.15 8.93 17.45
C ARG A 121 -3.62 9.22 18.86
N SER A 122 -4.38 8.31 19.45
CA SER A 122 -4.81 8.49 20.84
C SER A 122 -5.18 7.18 21.52
N LEU A 123 -5.09 7.16 22.84
CA LEU A 123 -5.58 6.06 23.65
C LEU A 123 -6.17 6.57 24.96
N ASN A 124 -7.29 5.99 25.40
CA ASN A 124 -7.69 6.10 26.79
C ASN A 124 -6.60 5.46 27.68
N ILE A 125 -6.45 5.92 28.92
CA ILE A 125 -5.55 5.31 29.91
C ILE A 125 -6.23 5.03 31.25
N GLY A 126 -7.57 5.15 31.29
CA GLY A 126 -8.38 4.99 32.49
C GLY A 126 -8.75 6.33 33.15
N ASP A 127 -9.71 6.29 34.07
CA ASP A 127 -10.20 7.42 34.87
C ASP A 127 -10.73 8.65 34.09
N GLY A 128 -10.91 8.51 32.77
CA GLY A 128 -11.20 9.60 31.85
C GLY A 128 -9.98 10.42 31.42
N LYS A 129 -8.76 9.93 31.62
CA LYS A 129 -7.53 10.51 31.06
C LYS A 129 -7.26 9.89 29.68
N ILE A 130 -6.89 10.72 28.70
CA ILE A 130 -6.56 10.32 27.32
C ILE A 130 -5.11 10.71 27.03
N VAL A 131 -4.33 9.84 26.38
CA VAL A 131 -3.10 10.23 25.69
C VAL A 131 -3.47 10.70 24.29
N ALA A 132 -3.11 11.94 23.96
CA ALA A 132 -3.30 12.53 22.64
C ALA A 132 -1.93 12.76 21.98
N LEU A 133 -1.61 12.00 20.94
CA LEU A 133 -0.43 12.17 20.12
C LEU A 133 -0.82 12.98 18.88
N VAL A 134 -0.28 14.19 18.78
CA VAL A 134 -0.55 15.15 17.69
C VAL A 134 0.77 15.54 17.03
N PRO A 135 0.80 15.90 15.73
CA PRO A 135 1.97 16.53 15.15
C PRO A 135 2.27 17.82 15.90
N LYS A 136 3.53 18.25 15.92
CA LYS A 136 3.86 19.65 16.24
C LYS A 136 3.31 20.53 15.12
N ALA A 137 2.07 20.99 15.30
CA ALA A 137 1.28 21.64 14.27
C ALA A 137 1.93 22.95 13.78
N THR A 138 1.73 23.23 12.49
CA THR A 138 2.13 24.49 11.85
C THR A 138 1.29 25.69 12.29
N SER A 139 0.05 25.46 12.73
CA SER A 139 -0.85 26.48 13.24
C SER A 139 -1.62 26.04 14.49
N ASN A 140 -2.11 27.02 15.26
CA ASN A 140 -2.97 26.75 16.41
C ASN A 140 -4.36 26.19 16.01
N ALA A 141 -4.86 26.52 14.82
CA ALA A 141 -6.15 26.04 14.33
C ALA A 141 -6.12 24.53 14.05
N GLU A 142 -5.07 24.04 13.36
CA GLU A 142 -4.84 22.60 13.14
C GLU A 142 -4.73 21.84 14.47
N ARG A 143 -4.02 22.40 15.46
CA ARG A 143 -3.88 21.81 16.80
C ARG A 143 -5.20 21.75 17.57
N ILE A 144 -6.07 22.75 17.40
CA ILE A 144 -7.43 22.77 17.99
C ILE A 144 -8.28 21.67 17.37
N ASP A 145 -8.31 21.59 16.04
CA ASP A 145 -9.08 20.60 15.30
C ASP A 145 -8.61 19.16 15.62
N ASP A 146 -7.29 18.91 15.61
CA ASP A 146 -6.70 17.60 15.96
C ASP A 146 -7.10 17.13 17.37
N LEU A 147 -7.06 18.02 18.37
CA LEU A 147 -7.49 17.70 19.74
C LEU A 147 -9.01 17.52 19.85
N ALA A 148 -9.80 18.30 19.10
CA ALA A 148 -11.26 18.17 19.04
C ALA A 148 -11.68 16.80 18.46
N HIS A 149 -11.05 16.35 17.36
CA HIS A 149 -11.34 15.04 16.77
C HIS A 149 -11.02 13.87 17.72
N ILE A 150 -9.90 13.96 18.44
CA ILE A 150 -9.54 12.99 19.50
C ILE A 150 -10.61 13.02 20.62
N ALA A 151 -11.04 14.20 21.06
CA ALA A 151 -12.04 14.33 22.12
C ALA A 151 -13.40 13.73 21.74
N ASP A 152 -13.90 14.01 20.54
CA ASP A 152 -15.19 13.50 20.06
C ASP A 152 -15.15 11.98 19.88
N ARG A 153 -14.05 11.43 19.35
CA ARG A 153 -13.82 9.97 19.27
C ARG A 153 -13.89 9.31 20.65
N HIS A 154 -13.16 9.82 21.64
CA HIS A 154 -13.16 9.24 22.99
C HIS A 154 -14.46 9.48 23.75
N ARG A 155 -15.21 10.54 23.44
CA ARG A 155 -16.59 10.72 23.95
C ARG A 155 -17.52 9.65 23.39
N LYS A 156 -17.42 9.32 22.09
CA LYS A 156 -18.15 8.19 21.47
C LYS A 156 -17.79 6.86 22.13
N ASP A 157 -16.50 6.54 22.22
CA ASP A 157 -16.07 5.22 22.72
C ASP A 157 -16.37 5.01 24.22
N ARG A 158 -16.47 6.08 25.01
CA ARG A 158 -16.72 6.02 26.47
C ARG A 158 -18.12 6.46 26.92
N GLY A 159 -18.96 6.97 26.01
CA GLY A 159 -20.29 7.51 26.35
C GLY A 159 -20.30 8.80 27.15
N LYS A 160 -19.11 9.32 27.51
CA LYS A 160 -18.90 10.42 28.47
C LYS A 160 -17.73 11.25 28.00
N GLN A 161 -17.78 12.56 28.22
CA GLN A 161 -16.64 13.44 27.99
C GLN A 161 -15.43 12.93 28.79
N PRO A 162 -14.22 12.84 28.18
CA PRO A 162 -13.00 12.64 28.95
C PRO A 162 -12.74 13.84 29.87
N LYS A 163 -11.98 13.62 30.95
CA LYS A 163 -11.66 14.65 31.95
C LYS A 163 -10.37 15.39 31.63
N LEU A 164 -9.40 14.71 31.03
CA LEU A 164 -8.05 15.25 30.83
C LEU A 164 -7.39 14.62 29.60
N PHE A 165 -6.66 15.43 28.83
CA PHE A 165 -5.87 15.01 27.68
C PHE A 165 -4.39 15.29 27.97
N GLU A 166 -3.59 14.25 28.17
CA GLU A 166 -2.13 14.35 28.19
C GLU A 166 -1.64 14.47 26.74
N VAL A 167 -1.26 15.69 26.34
CA VAL A 167 -0.87 16.01 24.97
C VAL A 167 0.62 15.75 24.76
N PHE A 168 0.94 15.03 23.68
CA PHE A 168 2.30 14.77 23.20
C PHE A 168 2.41 15.28 21.76
N GLU A 169 3.35 16.21 21.54
CA GLU A 169 3.67 16.71 20.20
C GLU A 169 4.87 15.94 19.65
N TYR A 170 4.83 15.54 18.38
CA TYR A 170 5.91 14.82 17.72
C TYR A 170 6.43 15.51 16.45
N GLU A 171 7.71 15.29 16.16
CA GLU A 171 8.40 15.66 14.91
C GLU A 171 9.15 14.42 14.40
N ILE A 172 8.84 13.92 13.19
CA ILE A 172 9.54 12.79 12.55
C ILE A 172 10.69 13.33 11.69
N SER A 173 11.90 12.79 11.82
CA SER A 173 13.03 13.16 10.97
C SER A 173 12.84 12.71 9.52
N GLU A 174 13.50 13.40 8.58
CA GLU A 174 13.41 13.10 7.14
C GLU A 174 13.86 11.67 6.80
N ASP A 175 14.86 11.15 7.52
CA ASP A 175 15.38 9.78 7.38
C ASP A 175 14.48 8.70 8.03
N LYS A 176 13.42 9.11 8.73
CA LYS A 176 12.46 8.26 9.46
C LYS A 176 13.09 7.35 10.52
N GLN A 177 14.35 7.59 10.90
CA GLN A 177 15.05 6.82 11.95
C GLN A 177 14.86 7.41 13.34
N THR A 178 14.47 8.68 13.46
CA THR A 178 14.29 9.35 14.74
C THR A 178 13.01 10.16 14.82
N VAL A 179 12.49 10.32 16.04
CA VAL A 179 11.43 11.27 16.37
C VAL A 179 11.84 12.07 17.60
N VAL A 180 11.55 13.37 17.58
CA VAL A 180 11.50 14.20 18.79
C VAL A 180 10.06 14.18 19.30
N LEU A 181 9.87 13.73 20.54
CA LEU A 181 8.58 13.62 21.21
C LEU A 181 8.58 14.49 22.47
N THR A 182 7.66 15.45 22.56
CA THR A 182 7.60 16.41 23.68
C THR A 182 6.25 16.34 24.39
N LYS A 183 6.26 16.10 25.70
CA LYS A 183 5.04 16.21 26.52
C LYS A 183 4.67 17.68 26.72
N ARG A 184 3.42 18.04 26.49
CA ARG A 184 2.88 19.38 26.70
C ARG A 184 2.00 19.44 27.94
N GLU A 185 1.59 20.67 28.28
CA GLU A 185 0.54 20.89 29.27
C GLU A 185 -0.71 20.10 28.90
N SER A 186 -1.30 19.45 29.90
CA SER A 186 -2.49 18.65 29.70
C SER A 186 -3.71 19.55 29.57
N VAL A 187 -4.62 19.21 28.67
CA VAL A 187 -5.83 20.02 28.41
C VAL A 187 -7.00 19.39 29.15
N GLY A 188 -7.71 20.19 29.96
CA GLY A 188 -8.96 19.78 30.60
C GLY A 188 -10.03 19.44 29.55
N GLY A 189 -10.75 18.35 29.76
CA GLY A 189 -11.67 17.84 28.75
C GLY A 189 -12.87 18.75 28.52
N GLU A 190 -13.35 19.42 29.58
CA GLU A 190 -14.36 20.47 29.50
C GLU A 190 -13.94 21.63 28.58
N LYS A 191 -12.65 21.96 28.53
CA LYS A 191 -12.12 22.96 27.59
C LYS A 191 -12.22 22.48 26.14
N LEU A 192 -12.01 21.19 25.87
CA LEU A 192 -12.21 20.62 24.53
C LEU A 192 -13.69 20.50 24.14
N PHE A 193 -14.63 20.71 25.06
CA PHE A 193 -16.07 20.85 24.79
C PHE A 193 -16.57 22.28 25.06
N SER A 194 -15.73 23.29 24.81
CA SER A 194 -16.11 24.71 24.80
C SER A 194 -16.07 25.31 23.39
N SER A 195 -16.63 26.51 23.24
CA SER A 195 -16.57 27.32 22.02
C SER A 195 -15.14 27.67 21.59
N ASP A 196 -14.17 27.67 22.50
CA ASP A 196 -12.76 27.94 22.18
C ASP A 196 -12.13 26.82 21.34
N TYR A 197 -12.72 25.62 21.39
CA TYR A 197 -12.41 24.47 20.54
C TYR A 197 -13.55 24.19 19.55
N GLY A 198 -14.30 25.24 19.18
CA GLY A 198 -15.39 25.19 18.22
C GLY A 198 -16.60 24.36 18.64
N TYR A 199 -16.70 23.89 19.89
CA TYR A 199 -17.84 23.09 20.32
C TYR A 199 -19.05 23.95 20.65
N HIS A 200 -20.19 23.59 20.09
CA HIS A 200 -21.49 24.20 20.38
C HIS A 200 -22.49 23.10 20.75
N GLN A 201 -23.32 23.36 21.76
CA GLN A 201 -24.39 22.47 22.21
C GLN A 201 -25.67 23.29 22.45
N ALA A 202 -26.82 22.77 22.01
CA ALA A 202 -28.12 23.43 22.10
C ALA A 202 -29.23 22.43 22.42
N SER A 203 -30.20 22.82 23.25
CA SER A 203 -31.47 22.10 23.39
C SER A 203 -32.42 22.57 22.29
N ILE A 204 -32.99 21.63 21.55
CA ILE A 204 -33.88 21.86 20.42
C ILE A 204 -35.31 21.53 20.84
N GLN A 205 -36.17 22.54 20.82
CA GLN A 205 -37.61 22.42 21.08
C GLN A 205 -38.44 22.84 19.87
N ASN A 206 -37.88 23.68 19.00
CA ASN A 206 -38.54 24.20 17.80
C ASN A 206 -37.55 24.48 16.65
N PHE A 207 -38.09 24.88 15.50
CA PHE A 207 -37.33 25.18 14.28
C PHE A 207 -36.27 26.27 14.46
N ASN A 208 -36.51 27.30 15.28
CA ASN A 208 -35.56 28.41 15.45
C ASN A 208 -34.33 27.96 16.24
N ASP A 209 -34.51 27.14 17.29
CA ASP A 209 -33.39 26.54 18.03
C ASP A 209 -32.52 25.70 17.10
N PHE A 210 -33.19 24.89 16.26
CA PHE A 210 -32.55 24.02 15.29
C PHE A 210 -31.76 24.80 14.24
N GLN A 211 -32.38 25.81 13.62
CA GLN A 211 -31.73 26.65 12.62
C GLN A 211 -30.53 27.38 13.22
N LYS A 212 -30.65 27.91 14.44
CA LYS A 212 -29.53 28.52 15.17
C LYS A 212 -28.39 27.54 15.37
N PHE A 213 -28.67 26.32 15.84
CA PHE A 213 -27.64 25.28 16.00
C PHE A 213 -26.93 24.96 14.68
N ILE A 214 -27.67 24.71 13.60
CA ILE A 214 -27.11 24.41 12.26
C ILE A 214 -26.23 25.56 11.73
N THR A 215 -26.53 26.82 12.03
CA THR A 215 -25.64 27.95 11.64
C THR A 215 -24.33 28.04 12.44
N GLN A 216 -24.25 27.37 13.60
CA GLN A 216 -23.08 27.42 14.49
C GLN A 216 -22.10 26.25 14.28
N VAL A 217 -22.53 25.13 13.69
CA VAL A 217 -21.70 23.93 13.52
C VAL A 217 -21.54 23.53 12.06
N ASP A 218 -20.39 22.93 11.77
CA ASP A 218 -20.06 22.30 10.49
C ASP A 218 -20.23 20.77 10.55
N ASP A 219 -19.92 20.17 11.72
CA ASP A 219 -19.99 18.73 11.97
C ASP A 219 -20.82 18.42 13.23
N VAL A 220 -21.82 17.53 13.13
CA VAL A 220 -22.56 17.04 14.30
C VAL A 220 -21.80 15.91 14.99
N THR A 221 -21.65 15.97 16.32
CA THR A 221 -20.86 14.98 17.09
C THR A 221 -21.64 14.35 18.25
N PHE A 222 -22.81 14.89 18.60
CA PHE A 222 -23.63 14.46 19.72
C PHE A 222 -25.11 14.72 19.49
N ALA A 223 -25.95 13.77 19.92
CA ALA A 223 -27.38 13.95 20.14
C ALA A 223 -27.80 13.23 21.45
N GLU A 224 -28.75 13.80 22.18
CA GLU A 224 -29.28 13.28 23.45
C GLU A 224 -30.77 13.61 23.60
N ILE A 225 -31.56 12.64 24.06
CA ILE A 225 -32.97 12.81 24.39
C ILE A 225 -33.06 13.06 25.89
N ASP A 226 -33.41 14.29 26.27
CA ASP A 226 -33.66 14.68 27.65
C ASP A 226 -35.13 15.06 27.83
N GLY A 227 -35.91 14.07 28.28
CA GLY A 227 -37.35 14.17 28.48
C GLY A 227 -38.10 14.54 27.20
N SER A 228 -38.60 15.78 27.15
CA SER A 228 -39.32 16.32 25.98
C SER A 228 -38.42 16.99 24.95
N SER A 229 -37.13 17.20 25.24
CA SER A 229 -36.19 17.96 24.40
C SER A 229 -35.14 17.09 23.71
N LEU A 230 -34.65 17.55 22.56
CA LEU A 230 -33.52 16.95 21.86
C LEU A 230 -32.31 17.87 22.02
N THR A 231 -31.30 17.45 22.76
CA THR A 231 -30.03 18.17 22.87
C THR A 231 -29.09 17.73 21.75
N LEU A 232 -28.56 18.69 20.99
CA LEU A 232 -27.58 18.45 19.92
C LEU A 232 -26.25 19.13 20.23
N GLY A 233 -25.15 18.51 19.81
CA GLY A 233 -23.81 19.07 19.93
C GLY A 233 -22.96 18.82 18.67
N GLY A 234 -22.10 19.78 18.34
CA GLY A 234 -21.26 19.73 17.14
C GLY A 234 -20.08 20.69 17.16
N ARG A 235 -19.29 20.66 16.10
CA ARG A 235 -18.03 21.40 15.91
C ARG A 235 -18.14 22.44 14.81
N LYS A 236 -17.62 23.63 15.05
CA LYS A 236 -17.13 24.56 14.03
C LYS A 236 -15.67 24.22 13.74
N ILE A 237 -15.33 23.93 12.48
CA ILE A 237 -13.96 23.53 12.09
C ILE A 237 -13.12 24.78 11.82
N SER A 238 -11.91 24.84 12.38
CA SER A 238 -11.10 26.08 12.39
C SER A 238 -9.99 26.12 11.33
N GLY A 239 -9.37 24.97 11.03
CA GLY A 239 -8.22 24.89 10.12
C GLY A 239 -8.59 24.88 8.63
N GLU A 240 -9.82 24.51 8.28
CA GLU A 240 -10.24 24.29 6.89
C GLU A 240 -11.66 24.81 6.62
N LYS A 241 -11.92 25.24 5.38
CA LYS A 241 -13.25 25.65 4.93
C LYS A 241 -14.14 24.42 4.73
N TYR A 242 -14.92 24.06 5.74
CA TYR A 242 -15.89 22.98 5.69
C TYR A 242 -17.18 23.38 4.92
N GLN A 243 -17.79 22.43 4.21
CA GLN A 243 -19.14 22.61 3.65
C GLN A 243 -20.17 21.92 4.55
N GLY A 244 -20.74 22.69 5.49
CA GLY A 244 -21.81 22.23 6.38
C GLY A 244 -23.09 21.83 5.64
N ILE A 245 -23.98 21.17 6.37
CA ILE A 245 -25.31 20.76 5.92
C ILE A 245 -26.35 21.84 6.23
N ARG A 246 -27.41 21.96 5.41
CA ARG A 246 -28.48 22.96 5.62
C ARG A 246 -29.72 22.33 6.25
N VAL A 247 -30.61 23.17 6.79
CA VAL A 247 -31.86 22.71 7.42
C VAL A 247 -32.77 22.01 6.39
N GLU A 248 -32.83 22.49 5.15
CA GLU A 248 -33.60 21.89 4.06
C GLU A 248 -33.04 20.51 3.65
N ASP A 249 -31.73 20.30 3.79
CA ASP A 249 -31.10 19.02 3.51
C ASP A 249 -31.51 17.98 4.58
N ILE A 250 -31.53 18.37 5.86
CA ILE A 250 -31.96 17.50 6.96
C ILE A 250 -33.46 17.22 6.88
N ALA A 251 -34.26 18.24 6.53
CA ALA A 251 -35.68 18.08 6.27
C ALA A 251 -35.97 17.11 5.12
N ALA A 252 -35.16 17.14 4.04
CA ALA A 252 -35.30 16.18 2.94
C ALA A 252 -35.13 14.72 3.41
N ILE A 253 -34.13 14.46 4.27
CA ILE A 253 -33.90 13.13 4.86
C ILE A 253 -35.08 12.76 5.77
N TRP A 254 -35.48 13.63 6.70
CA TRP A 254 -36.55 13.34 7.67
C TRP A 254 -37.91 13.09 6.98
N GLN A 255 -38.28 13.92 6.00
CA GLN A 255 -39.50 13.75 5.22
C GLN A 255 -39.46 12.45 4.40
N SER A 256 -38.30 12.07 3.86
CA SER A 256 -38.11 10.80 3.14
C SER A 256 -38.29 9.59 4.06
N GLU A 257 -37.63 9.56 5.22
CA GLU A 257 -37.77 8.48 6.21
C GLU A 257 -39.21 8.32 6.71
N LYS A 258 -39.88 9.44 6.99
CA LYS A 258 -41.30 9.44 7.38
C LYS A 258 -42.18 8.87 6.27
N ASN A 259 -41.99 9.32 5.02
CA ASN A 259 -42.73 8.82 3.87
C ASN A 259 -42.53 7.31 3.65
N ILE A 260 -41.32 6.78 3.83
CA ILE A 260 -41.04 5.33 3.77
C ILE A 260 -41.81 4.56 4.85
N GLN A 261 -41.86 5.10 6.07
CA GLN A 261 -42.51 4.43 7.22
C GLN A 261 -44.04 4.45 7.13
N GLU A 262 -44.62 5.51 6.57
CA GLU A 262 -46.07 5.63 6.37
C GLU A 262 -46.57 4.92 5.10
N HIS A 263 -45.72 4.76 4.08
CA HIS A 263 -46.09 4.25 2.75
C HIS A 263 -45.02 3.29 2.16
N PRO A 264 -44.62 2.20 2.85
CA PRO A 264 -43.51 1.35 2.42
C PRO A 264 -43.73 0.71 1.04
N GLU A 265 -44.97 0.42 0.67
CA GLU A 265 -45.36 -0.14 -0.63
C GLU A 265 -45.05 0.81 -1.80
N LYS A 266 -45.15 2.13 -1.58
CA LYS A 266 -44.78 3.17 -2.58
C LYS A 266 -43.29 3.14 -2.93
N PHE A 267 -42.45 2.63 -2.03
CA PHE A 267 -41.00 2.59 -2.17
C PHE A 267 -40.45 1.16 -2.25
N ASN A 268 -41.24 0.21 -2.76
CA ASN A 268 -40.84 -1.20 -2.93
C ASN A 268 -40.36 -1.89 -1.63
N ASN A 269 -40.82 -1.43 -0.46
CA ASN A 269 -40.42 -1.91 0.86
C ASN A 269 -38.91 -1.77 1.15
N VAL A 270 -38.27 -0.68 0.71
CA VAL A 270 -36.93 -0.30 1.19
C VAL A 270 -36.95 0.01 2.69
N ASN A 271 -35.87 -0.33 3.40
CA ASN A 271 -35.80 -0.16 4.87
C ASN A 271 -35.41 1.25 5.34
N GLY A 272 -34.99 2.12 4.41
CA GLY A 272 -34.50 3.47 4.67
C GLY A 272 -34.16 4.17 3.34
N SER A 273 -33.86 5.46 3.41
CA SER A 273 -33.59 6.29 2.23
C SER A 273 -32.21 6.01 1.62
N GLY A 274 -32.05 6.36 0.35
CA GLY A 274 -30.80 6.12 -0.34
C GLY A 274 -30.83 6.43 -1.82
N PHE A 275 -29.84 5.90 -2.53
CA PHE A 275 -29.59 6.13 -3.93
C PHE A 275 -28.93 4.90 -4.58
N SER A 276 -29.19 4.64 -5.86
CA SER A 276 -28.43 3.69 -6.67
C SER A 276 -28.37 4.13 -8.13
N LEU A 277 -27.23 3.90 -8.79
CA LEU A 277 -27.17 3.88 -10.26
C LEU A 277 -27.35 2.44 -10.72
N ASP A 278 -28.61 2.09 -10.95
CA ASP A 278 -29.00 0.75 -11.36
C ASP A 278 -28.92 0.60 -12.89
N PRO A 279 -28.48 -0.57 -13.39
CA PRO A 279 -28.41 -0.87 -14.80
C PRO A 279 -29.80 -1.22 -15.34
N GLU A 280 -30.21 -0.54 -16.40
CA GLU A 280 -31.48 -0.74 -17.11
C GLU A 280 -31.22 -1.23 -18.53
N ILE A 281 -32.22 -1.84 -19.17
CA ILE A 281 -32.05 -2.56 -20.44
C ILE A 281 -33.13 -2.14 -21.45
N ASP A 282 -32.71 -1.84 -22.68
CA ASP A 282 -33.65 -1.69 -23.80
C ASP A 282 -34.05 -3.07 -24.35
N TYR A 283 -34.98 -3.72 -23.64
CA TYR A 283 -35.56 -5.00 -24.05
C TYR A 283 -36.15 -4.97 -25.47
N ARG A 284 -36.69 -3.82 -25.92
CA ARG A 284 -37.28 -3.70 -27.26
C ARG A 284 -36.20 -3.71 -28.34
N GLU A 285 -35.06 -3.06 -28.11
CA GLU A 285 -33.96 -3.08 -29.07
C GLU A 285 -33.24 -4.45 -29.07
N LEU A 286 -33.07 -5.08 -27.90
CA LEU A 286 -32.57 -6.46 -27.82
C LEU A 286 -33.46 -7.47 -28.56
N GLN A 287 -34.80 -7.35 -28.47
CA GLN A 287 -35.73 -8.18 -29.25
C GLN A 287 -35.52 -8.01 -30.75
N LYS A 288 -35.36 -6.78 -31.25
CA LYS A 288 -35.06 -6.51 -32.67
C LYS A 288 -33.73 -7.09 -33.09
N ILE A 289 -32.67 -6.90 -32.29
CA ILE A 289 -31.34 -7.46 -32.57
C ILE A 289 -31.42 -8.98 -32.66
N LEU A 290 -32.13 -9.63 -31.71
CA LEU A 290 -32.31 -11.07 -31.70
C LEU A 290 -33.10 -11.58 -32.92
N GLU A 291 -34.20 -10.95 -33.32
CA GLU A 291 -34.96 -11.37 -34.50
C GLU A 291 -34.17 -11.10 -35.81
N ASN A 292 -33.43 -9.99 -35.90
CA ASN A 292 -32.59 -9.65 -37.05
C ASN A 292 -31.41 -10.61 -37.24
N GLU A 293 -30.75 -11.04 -36.16
CA GLU A 293 -29.59 -11.96 -36.21
C GLU A 293 -29.95 -13.43 -35.94
N LYS A 294 -31.24 -13.76 -35.76
CA LYS A 294 -31.75 -15.15 -35.68
C LYS A 294 -31.30 -16.04 -36.85
N PRO A 295 -31.28 -15.59 -38.12
CA PRO A 295 -30.73 -16.39 -39.21
C PRO A 295 -29.22 -16.69 -39.05
N LEU A 296 -28.45 -15.77 -38.45
CA LEU A 296 -27.03 -15.98 -38.16
C LEU A 296 -26.84 -17.02 -37.05
N LEU A 297 -27.64 -16.95 -35.97
CA LEU A 297 -27.64 -17.95 -34.90
C LEU A 297 -27.98 -19.35 -35.42
N GLN A 298 -29.00 -19.48 -36.28
CA GLN A 298 -29.43 -20.74 -36.89
C GLN A 298 -28.42 -21.31 -37.92
N ALA A 299 -27.50 -20.49 -38.44
CA ALA A 299 -26.48 -20.92 -39.39
C ALA A 299 -25.31 -21.67 -38.73
N PHE A 300 -25.13 -21.55 -37.41
CA PHE A 300 -24.09 -22.27 -36.66
C PHE A 300 -24.45 -23.75 -36.47
N LYS A 301 -23.84 -24.62 -37.28
CA LYS A 301 -24.08 -26.07 -37.28
C LYS A 301 -22.76 -26.85 -37.28
N ILE A 302 -22.70 -27.93 -36.50
CA ILE A 302 -21.59 -28.92 -36.48
C ILE A 302 -22.17 -30.27 -36.90
N GLY A 303 -21.62 -30.89 -37.95
CA GLY A 303 -22.15 -32.17 -38.47
C GLY A 303 -23.65 -32.12 -38.81
N GLY A 304 -24.15 -30.95 -39.26
CA GLY A 304 -25.56 -30.68 -39.53
C GLY A 304 -26.44 -30.35 -38.31
N LYS A 305 -25.97 -30.59 -37.08
CA LYS A 305 -26.71 -30.27 -35.85
C LYS A 305 -26.52 -28.81 -35.44
N PRO A 306 -27.57 -28.09 -35.03
CA PRO A 306 -27.46 -26.70 -34.58
C PRO A 306 -26.72 -26.60 -33.24
N VAL A 307 -25.83 -25.61 -33.12
CA VAL A 307 -25.09 -25.31 -31.87
C VAL A 307 -26.01 -24.62 -30.86
N ILE A 308 -26.81 -23.69 -31.37
CA ILE A 308 -27.87 -22.96 -30.70
C ILE A 308 -29.19 -23.52 -31.24
N SER A 309 -30.04 -24.08 -30.38
CA SER A 309 -31.32 -24.63 -30.82
C SER A 309 -32.38 -23.53 -30.97
N ASP A 310 -33.41 -23.78 -31.78
CA ASP A 310 -34.57 -22.88 -31.88
C ASP A 310 -35.26 -22.71 -30.51
N GLN A 311 -35.19 -23.71 -29.63
CA GLN A 311 -35.70 -23.62 -28.26
C GLN A 311 -34.88 -22.64 -27.40
N ASP A 312 -33.55 -22.56 -27.59
CA ASP A 312 -32.70 -21.58 -26.91
C ASP A 312 -33.05 -20.15 -27.37
N ILE A 313 -33.28 -19.96 -28.67
CA ILE A 313 -33.71 -18.68 -29.26
C ILE A 313 -35.11 -18.30 -28.74
N GLN A 314 -36.07 -19.21 -28.75
CA GLN A 314 -37.43 -18.97 -28.23
C GLN A 314 -37.44 -18.61 -26.75
N LYS A 315 -36.64 -19.29 -25.91
CA LYS A 315 -36.47 -18.93 -24.49
C LYS A 315 -35.91 -17.52 -24.32
N ALA A 316 -34.92 -17.15 -25.12
CA ALA A 316 -34.36 -15.80 -25.10
C ALA A 316 -35.39 -14.73 -25.55
N GLN A 317 -36.18 -15.01 -26.60
CA GLN A 317 -37.27 -14.14 -27.05
C GLN A 317 -38.38 -13.99 -25.98
N GLN A 318 -38.75 -15.08 -25.32
CA GLN A 318 -39.73 -15.09 -24.25
C GLN A 318 -39.23 -14.31 -23.02
N GLY A 319 -37.98 -14.54 -22.59
CA GLY A 319 -37.38 -13.77 -21.50
C GLY A 319 -37.41 -12.27 -21.81
N LEU A 320 -36.90 -11.86 -22.97
CA LEU A 320 -36.90 -10.45 -23.37
C LEU A 320 -38.30 -9.84 -23.46
N SER A 321 -39.35 -10.61 -23.77
CA SER A 321 -40.75 -10.11 -23.80
C SER A 321 -41.37 -9.98 -22.41
N GLN A 322 -40.80 -10.68 -21.42
CA GLN A 322 -41.17 -10.64 -20.01
C GLN A 322 -40.29 -9.67 -19.19
N ASN A 323 -39.41 -8.90 -19.85
CA ASN A 323 -38.35 -8.09 -19.24
C ASN A 323 -37.37 -8.91 -18.36
N ASP A 324 -37.12 -10.16 -18.74
CA ASP A 324 -36.09 -11.02 -18.16
C ASP A 324 -34.91 -11.17 -19.15
N ILE A 325 -33.74 -10.70 -18.73
CA ILE A 325 -32.51 -10.73 -19.53
C ILE A 325 -31.75 -12.06 -19.42
N ASP A 326 -31.99 -12.88 -18.39
CA ASP A 326 -31.14 -14.03 -18.10
C ASP A 326 -31.19 -15.12 -19.19
N PRO A 327 -32.34 -15.46 -19.79
CA PRO A 327 -32.40 -16.36 -20.95
C PRO A 327 -31.59 -15.85 -22.16
N TYR A 328 -31.55 -14.53 -22.38
CA TYR A 328 -30.74 -13.92 -23.44
C TYR A 328 -29.24 -13.96 -23.13
N ARG A 329 -28.86 -13.69 -21.89
CA ARG A 329 -27.46 -13.80 -21.43
C ARG A 329 -26.93 -15.22 -21.50
N GLN A 330 -27.73 -16.21 -21.13
CA GLN A 330 -27.38 -17.64 -21.27
C GLN A 330 -27.16 -18.03 -22.75
N LEU A 331 -27.98 -17.51 -23.65
CA LEU A 331 -27.82 -17.68 -25.10
C LEU A 331 -26.49 -17.07 -25.60
N MET A 332 -26.15 -15.85 -25.17
CA MET A 332 -24.90 -15.19 -25.53
C MET A 332 -23.67 -15.89 -24.93
N GLU A 333 -23.71 -16.29 -23.65
CA GLU A 333 -22.61 -17.02 -22.98
C GLU A 333 -22.32 -18.37 -23.68
N ARG A 334 -23.36 -19.05 -24.16
CA ARG A 334 -23.23 -20.30 -24.93
C ARG A 334 -22.60 -20.06 -26.31
N LEU A 335 -22.94 -18.95 -26.98
CA LEU A 335 -22.34 -18.56 -28.25
C LEU A 335 -20.86 -18.19 -28.08
N ASP A 336 -20.51 -17.37 -27.10
CA ASP A 336 -19.13 -16.97 -26.78
C ASP A 336 -18.24 -18.18 -26.49
N LYS A 337 -18.66 -19.05 -25.54
CA LYS A 337 -17.93 -20.28 -25.22
C LYS A 337 -17.73 -21.19 -26.43
N PHE A 338 -18.72 -21.27 -27.33
CA PHE A 338 -18.58 -22.04 -28.55
C PHE A 338 -17.52 -21.46 -29.50
N LEU A 339 -17.53 -20.14 -29.71
CA LEU A 339 -16.58 -19.44 -30.60
C LEU A 339 -15.13 -19.52 -30.11
N GLN A 340 -14.92 -19.70 -28.81
CA GLN A 340 -13.61 -19.95 -28.20
C GLN A 340 -13.06 -21.38 -28.45
N THR A 341 -13.86 -22.30 -29.00
CA THR A 341 -13.40 -23.64 -29.40
C THR A 341 -12.90 -23.69 -30.85
N GLU A 342 -12.06 -24.68 -31.17
CA GLU A 342 -11.67 -24.96 -32.57
C GLU A 342 -12.88 -25.22 -33.47
N GLN A 343 -13.90 -25.90 -32.95
CA GLN A 343 -15.16 -26.17 -33.65
C GLN A 343 -15.93 -24.87 -33.96
N GLY A 344 -15.84 -23.88 -33.06
CA GLY A 344 -16.30 -22.51 -33.28
C GLY A 344 -15.69 -21.90 -34.53
N TYR A 345 -14.35 -21.84 -34.57
CA TYR A 345 -13.61 -21.34 -35.74
C TYR A 345 -13.84 -22.15 -37.02
N GLN A 346 -13.98 -23.47 -36.94
CA GLN A 346 -14.30 -24.33 -38.10
C GLN A 346 -15.71 -24.03 -38.64
N SER A 347 -16.71 -23.82 -37.77
CA SER A 347 -18.09 -23.52 -38.20
C SER A 347 -18.24 -22.19 -38.97
N LEU A 348 -17.27 -21.29 -38.86
CA LEU A 348 -17.19 -20.05 -39.67
C LEU A 348 -16.60 -20.29 -41.06
N ARG A 349 -15.87 -21.40 -41.28
CA ARG A 349 -15.27 -21.80 -42.57
C ARG A 349 -16.09 -22.87 -43.30
N GLU A 350 -16.89 -23.63 -42.55
CA GLU A 350 -17.68 -24.77 -43.01
C GLU A 350 -19.18 -24.57 -42.71
N GLY A 351 -20.01 -25.59 -42.91
CA GLY A 351 -21.44 -25.50 -42.68
C GLY A 351 -22.14 -24.43 -43.55
N GLN A 352 -23.20 -23.81 -43.01
CA GLN A 352 -24.02 -22.85 -43.74
C GLN A 352 -23.30 -21.51 -43.96
N ILE A 353 -22.56 -21.02 -42.95
CA ILE A 353 -21.75 -19.79 -43.06
C ILE A 353 -20.61 -20.01 -44.08
N GLY A 354 -19.93 -21.15 -44.02
CA GLY A 354 -18.93 -21.54 -45.02
C GLY A 354 -19.51 -21.69 -46.43
N ALA A 355 -20.74 -22.18 -46.57
CA ALA A 355 -21.43 -22.27 -47.86
C ALA A 355 -21.80 -20.88 -48.42
N GLU A 356 -22.27 -19.96 -47.58
CA GLU A 356 -22.49 -18.56 -47.97
C GLU A 356 -21.19 -17.88 -48.43
N ILE A 357 -20.08 -18.11 -47.71
CA ILE A 357 -18.75 -17.62 -48.10
C ILE A 357 -18.34 -18.21 -49.45
N LYS A 358 -18.46 -19.53 -49.64
CA LYS A 358 -18.16 -20.23 -50.91
C LYS A 358 -19.00 -19.69 -52.07
N GLN A 359 -20.27 -19.39 -51.85
CA GLN A 359 -21.16 -18.80 -52.85
C GLN A 359 -20.80 -17.34 -53.15
N ALA A 360 -20.42 -16.54 -52.13
CA ALA A 360 -20.02 -15.15 -52.30
C ALA A 360 -18.67 -14.99 -53.02
N ILE A 361 -17.74 -15.94 -52.88
CA ILE A 361 -16.47 -15.95 -53.63
C ILE A 361 -16.56 -16.60 -55.02
N LYS A 362 -17.65 -17.31 -55.34
CA LYS A 362 -17.85 -17.96 -56.65
C LYS A 362 -17.71 -17.02 -57.86
N PRO A 363 -18.18 -15.76 -57.83
CA PRO A 363 -17.93 -14.80 -58.92
C PRO A 363 -16.46 -14.43 -59.08
N TYR A 364 -15.68 -14.39 -57.98
CA TYR A 364 -14.25 -14.09 -58.01
C TYR A 364 -13.46 -15.24 -58.63
N ILE A 365 -13.79 -16.50 -58.30
CA ILE A 365 -13.20 -17.69 -58.94
C ILE A 365 -13.54 -17.71 -60.44
N ALA A 366 -14.78 -17.36 -60.80
CA ALA A 366 -15.16 -17.22 -62.21
C ALA A 366 -14.40 -16.09 -62.93
N GLN A 367 -14.08 -15.00 -62.24
CA GLN A 367 -13.26 -13.92 -62.79
C GLN A 367 -11.79 -14.31 -62.91
N GLN A 368 -11.19 -14.95 -61.89
CA GLN A 368 -9.84 -15.52 -61.92
C GLN A 368 -9.65 -16.41 -63.15
N ASN A 369 -10.60 -17.32 -63.41
CA ASN A 369 -10.55 -18.19 -64.59
C ASN A 369 -10.66 -17.42 -65.92
N ARG A 370 -11.43 -16.32 -65.98
CA ARG A 370 -11.49 -15.44 -67.16
C ARG A 370 -10.21 -14.63 -67.35
N ASP A 371 -9.60 -14.14 -66.27
CA ASP A 371 -8.35 -13.39 -66.29
C ASP A 371 -7.20 -14.28 -66.80
N ILE A 372 -7.08 -15.51 -66.23
CA ILE A 372 -6.12 -16.54 -66.66
C ILE A 372 -6.26 -16.83 -68.16
N GLU A 373 -7.48 -17.10 -68.63
CA GLU A 373 -7.75 -17.43 -70.05
C GLU A 373 -7.49 -16.23 -70.98
N ALA A 374 -7.82 -15.01 -70.56
CA ALA A 374 -7.57 -13.80 -71.34
C ALA A 374 -6.06 -13.50 -71.47
N GLU A 375 -5.30 -13.65 -70.38
CA GLU A 375 -3.85 -13.44 -70.38
C GLU A 375 -3.11 -14.55 -71.13
N ARG A 376 -3.55 -15.80 -70.97
CA ARG A 376 -3.12 -16.95 -71.78
C ARG A 376 -3.29 -16.65 -73.27
N ARG A 377 -4.47 -16.22 -73.72
CA ARG A 377 -4.73 -15.86 -75.13
C ARG A 377 -3.88 -14.69 -75.61
N ARG A 378 -3.65 -13.67 -74.79
CA ARG A 378 -2.75 -12.56 -75.13
C ARG A 378 -1.32 -13.06 -75.37
N TYR A 379 -0.82 -13.92 -74.48
CA TYR A 379 0.50 -14.53 -74.64
C TYR A 379 0.55 -15.45 -75.86
N GLU A 380 -0.41 -16.36 -76.06
CA GLU A 380 -0.47 -17.26 -77.21
C GLU A 380 -0.53 -16.51 -78.55
N ASN A 381 -1.33 -15.44 -78.66
CA ASN A 381 -1.41 -14.63 -79.87
C ASN A 381 -0.10 -13.88 -80.17
N ARG A 382 0.51 -13.27 -79.14
CA ARG A 382 1.81 -12.59 -79.27
C ARG A 382 2.90 -13.59 -79.68
N TYR A 383 2.97 -14.71 -78.98
CA TYR A 383 3.97 -15.74 -79.19
C TYR A 383 3.84 -16.40 -80.58
N ARG A 384 2.59 -16.58 -81.05
CA ARG A 384 2.33 -17.04 -82.42
C ARG A 384 2.90 -16.08 -83.46
N ALA A 385 2.71 -14.77 -83.30
CA ALA A 385 3.29 -13.77 -84.19
C ALA A 385 4.84 -13.76 -84.14
N GLU A 386 5.42 -13.96 -82.95
CA GLU A 386 6.88 -14.08 -82.77
C GLU A 386 7.43 -15.34 -83.48
N ILE A 387 6.75 -16.49 -83.41
CA ILE A 387 7.12 -17.71 -84.15
C ILE A 387 6.89 -17.57 -85.66
N GLU A 388 5.79 -16.97 -86.11
CA GLU A 388 5.52 -16.74 -87.53
C GLU A 388 6.58 -15.79 -88.15
N ALA A 389 7.04 -14.79 -87.40
CA ALA A 389 8.17 -13.94 -87.79
C ALA A 389 9.51 -14.70 -87.81
N LEU A 390 9.77 -15.59 -86.84
CA LEU A 390 10.98 -16.42 -86.80
C LEU A 390 11.02 -17.44 -87.94
N ILE A 391 9.89 -18.11 -88.24
CA ILE A 391 9.75 -19.00 -89.41
C ILE A 391 10.13 -18.24 -90.68
N LYS A 392 9.55 -17.05 -90.86
CA LYS A 392 9.78 -16.23 -92.04
C LYS A 392 11.25 -15.82 -92.18
N SER A 393 11.89 -15.36 -91.11
CA SER A 393 13.30 -14.95 -91.17
C SER A 393 14.26 -16.12 -91.44
N LEU A 394 13.96 -17.32 -90.91
CA LEU A 394 14.74 -18.54 -91.20
C LEU A 394 14.52 -19.04 -92.64
N GLN A 395 13.31 -18.89 -93.19
CA GLN A 395 13.02 -19.17 -94.61
C GLN A 395 13.78 -18.20 -95.54
N GLU A 396 13.77 -16.90 -95.22
CA GLU A 396 14.51 -15.87 -95.96
C GLU A 396 16.04 -16.09 -95.90
N ALA A 397 16.54 -16.68 -94.81
CA ALA A 397 17.93 -17.11 -94.65
C ALA A 397 18.27 -18.47 -95.31
N GLY A 398 17.33 -19.09 -96.05
CA GLY A 398 17.58 -20.29 -96.86
C GLY A 398 17.62 -21.63 -96.12
N TYR A 399 17.10 -21.71 -94.89
CA TYR A 399 17.09 -22.95 -94.10
C TYR A 399 16.07 -23.98 -94.65
N SER A 400 16.42 -25.27 -94.62
CA SER A 400 15.48 -26.36 -94.97
C SER A 400 14.34 -26.46 -93.95
N ARG A 401 13.24 -27.11 -94.35
CA ARG A 401 12.09 -27.33 -93.47
C ARG A 401 12.46 -28.09 -92.19
N GLU A 402 13.33 -29.09 -92.25
CA GLU A 402 13.82 -29.79 -91.05
C GLU A 402 14.70 -28.89 -90.17
N GLN A 403 15.54 -28.04 -90.77
CA GLN A 403 16.40 -27.13 -90.02
C GLN A 403 15.58 -26.03 -89.32
N ILE A 404 14.55 -25.50 -89.98
CA ILE A 404 13.59 -24.54 -89.40
C ILE A 404 12.88 -25.18 -88.21
N MET A 405 12.37 -26.41 -88.34
CA MET A 405 11.73 -27.12 -87.22
C MET A 405 12.68 -27.32 -86.04
N ARG A 406 13.94 -27.73 -86.29
CA ARG A 406 14.95 -27.88 -85.22
C ARG A 406 15.28 -26.58 -84.47
N GLN A 407 15.18 -25.42 -85.12
CA GLN A 407 15.39 -24.12 -84.48
C GLN A 407 14.16 -23.63 -83.70
N ILE A 408 12.97 -24.11 -84.06
CA ILE A 408 11.69 -23.70 -83.45
C ILE A 408 11.28 -24.61 -82.28
N GLU A 409 11.64 -25.90 -82.31
CA GLU A 409 11.35 -26.88 -81.24
C GLU A 409 11.70 -26.37 -79.82
N PRO A 410 12.88 -25.76 -79.57
CA PRO A 410 13.25 -25.26 -78.24
C PRO A 410 12.39 -24.05 -77.81
N GLU A 411 12.02 -23.22 -78.78
CA GLU A 411 11.15 -22.07 -78.55
C GLU A 411 9.71 -22.54 -78.25
N ILE A 412 9.18 -23.55 -78.96
CA ILE A 412 7.89 -24.18 -78.61
C ILE A 412 7.90 -24.74 -77.18
N GLN A 413 8.97 -25.39 -76.73
CA GLN A 413 9.08 -25.87 -75.34
C GLN A 413 9.12 -24.72 -74.33
N LYS A 414 9.86 -23.65 -74.65
CA LYS A 414 9.93 -22.41 -73.85
C LYS A 414 8.58 -21.69 -73.75
N ARG A 415 7.74 -21.74 -74.78
CA ARG A 415 6.33 -21.29 -74.75
C ARG A 415 5.53 -22.06 -73.72
N GLU A 416 5.60 -23.40 -73.73
CA GLU A 416 4.85 -24.24 -72.78
C GLU A 416 5.31 -23.98 -71.34
N GLN A 417 6.62 -23.84 -71.12
CA GLN A 417 7.17 -23.43 -69.83
C GLN A 417 6.65 -22.06 -69.40
N LYS A 418 6.66 -21.05 -70.28
CA LYS A 418 6.21 -19.69 -69.94
C LYS A 418 4.69 -19.61 -69.73
N LEU A 419 3.90 -20.39 -70.49
CA LEU A 419 2.46 -20.54 -70.26
C LEU A 419 2.16 -21.15 -68.88
N ASN A 420 2.92 -22.18 -68.48
CA ASN A 420 2.82 -22.76 -67.15
C ASN A 420 3.26 -21.78 -66.04
N GLU A 421 4.27 -20.94 -66.29
CA GLU A 421 4.73 -19.91 -65.36
C GLU A 421 3.69 -18.77 -65.20
N ILE A 422 3.14 -18.27 -66.32
CA ILE A 422 2.06 -17.26 -66.33
C ILE A 422 0.85 -17.81 -65.57
N GLY A 423 0.43 -19.05 -65.85
CA GLY A 423 -0.65 -19.72 -65.11
C GLY A 423 -0.39 -19.76 -63.61
N LYS A 424 0.80 -20.21 -63.17
CA LYS A 424 1.19 -20.24 -61.75
C LYS A 424 1.19 -18.86 -61.09
N ASN A 425 1.70 -17.84 -61.77
CA ASN A 425 1.80 -16.48 -61.23
C ASN A 425 0.41 -15.84 -61.07
N ILE A 426 -0.47 -15.95 -62.07
CA ILE A 426 -1.85 -15.45 -61.97
C ILE A 426 -2.64 -16.21 -60.91
N ILE A 427 -2.52 -17.55 -60.86
CA ILE A 427 -3.14 -18.37 -59.81
C ILE A 427 -2.71 -17.88 -58.43
N LYS A 428 -1.40 -17.75 -58.17
CA LYS A 428 -0.88 -17.25 -56.89
C LYS A 428 -1.46 -15.87 -56.53
N GLN A 429 -1.40 -14.90 -57.45
CA GLN A 429 -1.90 -13.54 -57.20
C GLN A 429 -3.41 -13.53 -56.94
N LYS A 430 -4.17 -14.35 -57.66
CA LYS A 430 -5.63 -14.43 -57.52
C LYS A 430 -6.06 -15.25 -56.29
N ASP A 431 -5.26 -16.22 -55.85
CA ASP A 431 -5.46 -16.94 -54.60
C ASP A 431 -5.20 -16.03 -53.39
N GLU A 432 -4.22 -15.12 -53.47
CA GLU A 432 -4.01 -14.04 -52.49
C GLU A 432 -5.20 -13.06 -52.47
N GLU A 433 -5.74 -12.66 -53.63
CA GLU A 433 -6.95 -11.83 -53.75
C GLU A 433 -8.20 -12.54 -53.17
N LEU A 434 -8.33 -13.84 -53.43
CA LEU A 434 -9.40 -14.71 -52.94
C LEU A 434 -9.34 -14.89 -51.42
N ALA A 435 -8.15 -15.16 -50.87
CA ALA A 435 -7.92 -15.27 -49.43
C ALA A 435 -8.18 -13.94 -48.71
N SER A 436 -7.79 -12.81 -49.30
CA SER A 436 -8.10 -11.47 -48.81
C SER A 436 -9.62 -11.21 -48.79
N THR A 437 -10.31 -11.57 -49.87
CA THR A 437 -11.78 -11.46 -49.99
C THR A 437 -12.49 -12.35 -48.97
N GLN A 438 -12.06 -13.61 -48.80
CA GLN A 438 -12.56 -14.52 -47.79
C GLN A 438 -12.35 -13.97 -46.37
N LYS A 439 -11.16 -13.44 -46.07
CA LYS A 439 -10.83 -12.79 -44.79
C LYS A 439 -11.72 -11.57 -44.53
N LYS A 440 -12.06 -10.78 -45.56
CA LYS A 440 -12.99 -9.64 -45.48
C LYS A 440 -14.42 -10.08 -45.16
N ILE A 441 -14.92 -11.14 -45.78
CA ILE A 441 -16.26 -11.70 -45.51
C ILE A 441 -16.33 -12.33 -44.11
N ILE A 442 -15.31 -13.11 -43.71
CA ILE A 442 -15.22 -13.66 -42.35
C ILE A 442 -15.18 -12.52 -41.32
N LYS A 443 -14.39 -11.47 -41.56
CA LYS A 443 -14.33 -10.29 -40.68
C LYS A 443 -15.70 -9.60 -40.57
N SER A 444 -16.48 -9.47 -41.64
CA SER A 444 -17.81 -8.85 -41.55
C SER A 444 -18.82 -9.71 -40.77
N LYS A 445 -18.76 -11.04 -40.88
CA LYS A 445 -19.54 -11.96 -40.04
C LYS A 445 -19.10 -11.88 -38.57
N LEU A 446 -17.80 -11.87 -38.28
CA LEU A 446 -17.26 -11.69 -36.93
C LEU A 446 -17.67 -10.35 -36.30
N VAL A 447 -17.76 -9.26 -37.08
CA VAL A 447 -18.29 -7.98 -36.58
C VAL A 447 -19.76 -8.11 -36.16
N LYS A 448 -20.61 -8.79 -36.94
CA LYS A 448 -22.01 -9.05 -36.54
C LYS A 448 -22.10 -9.91 -35.28
N ILE A 449 -21.27 -10.95 -35.19
CA ILE A 449 -21.20 -11.85 -34.03
C ILE A 449 -20.78 -11.06 -32.78
N ASN A 450 -19.73 -10.24 -32.87
CA ASN A 450 -19.27 -9.42 -31.75
C ASN A 450 -20.33 -8.37 -31.35
N ASN A 451 -20.96 -7.69 -32.31
CA ASN A 451 -22.07 -6.78 -32.03
C ASN A 451 -23.25 -7.47 -31.31
N LEU A 452 -23.51 -8.75 -31.62
CA LEU A 452 -24.53 -9.56 -30.95
C LEU A 452 -24.08 -9.95 -29.53
N LEU A 453 -22.83 -10.39 -29.34
CA LEU A 453 -22.27 -10.71 -28.02
C LEU A 453 -22.17 -9.49 -27.10
N ASP A 454 -21.84 -8.32 -27.65
CA ASP A 454 -21.76 -7.03 -26.96
C ASP A 454 -23.15 -6.35 -26.81
N SER A 455 -24.21 -6.90 -27.42
CA SER A 455 -25.55 -6.32 -27.35
C SER A 455 -26.15 -6.20 -25.94
N PRO A 456 -25.93 -7.13 -24.98
CA PRO A 456 -26.44 -6.97 -23.62
C PRO A 456 -25.89 -5.73 -22.93
N ASP A 457 -24.65 -5.34 -23.24
CA ASP A 457 -23.99 -4.16 -22.64
C ASP A 457 -24.26 -2.89 -23.46
N THR A 458 -24.26 -2.95 -24.80
CA THR A 458 -24.53 -1.78 -25.66
C THR A 458 -26.00 -1.34 -25.67
N GLN A 459 -26.94 -2.24 -25.38
CA GLN A 459 -28.37 -1.92 -25.18
C GLN A 459 -28.74 -1.76 -23.70
N SER A 460 -27.73 -1.70 -22.81
CA SER A 460 -27.93 -1.34 -21.40
C SER A 460 -27.54 0.12 -21.16
N PHE A 461 -28.27 0.76 -20.25
CA PHE A 461 -28.01 2.09 -19.75
C PHE A 461 -28.02 2.07 -18.22
N GLN A 462 -27.84 3.23 -17.58
CA GLN A 462 -27.98 3.39 -16.14
C GLN A 462 -29.10 4.37 -15.85
N ALA A 463 -29.92 4.07 -14.84
CA ALA A 463 -30.94 4.94 -14.31
C ALA A 463 -30.67 5.22 -12.82
N ALA A 464 -30.91 6.44 -12.38
CA ALA A 464 -30.97 6.75 -10.97
C ALA A 464 -32.20 6.13 -10.32
N ARG A 465 -31.99 5.39 -9.24
CA ARG A 465 -33.02 5.03 -8.27
C ARG A 465 -32.80 5.86 -7.01
N TYR A 466 -33.84 6.55 -6.56
CA TYR A 466 -33.87 7.20 -5.26
C TYR A 466 -34.73 6.34 -4.36
N ASP A 467 -34.15 5.86 -3.27
CA ASP A 467 -34.88 5.11 -2.24
C ASP A 467 -35.45 6.14 -1.25
N GLY A 468 -36.77 6.12 -1.09
CA GLY A 468 -37.51 7.19 -0.42
C GLY A 468 -37.78 8.43 -1.29
N ASP A 469 -38.30 9.48 -0.67
CA ASP A 469 -38.62 10.75 -1.31
C ASP A 469 -37.40 11.69 -1.29
N LEU A 470 -36.31 11.26 -1.95
CA LEU A 470 -35.09 12.06 -2.13
C LEU A 470 -34.91 12.59 -3.57
N LYS A 471 -35.71 12.12 -4.53
CA LYS A 471 -35.62 12.52 -5.93
C LYS A 471 -35.76 14.04 -6.08
N GLY A 472 -34.85 14.66 -6.83
CA GLY A 472 -34.88 16.10 -7.10
C GLY A 472 -34.59 17.00 -5.90
N THR A 473 -34.24 16.42 -4.74
CA THR A 473 -33.74 17.17 -3.57
C THR A 473 -32.24 17.42 -3.71
N GLU A 474 -31.73 18.42 -3.00
CA GLU A 474 -30.27 18.66 -2.92
C GLU A 474 -29.53 17.44 -2.35
N VAL A 475 -30.09 16.78 -1.33
CA VAL A 475 -29.55 15.53 -0.78
C VAL A 475 -29.45 14.46 -1.86
N GLY A 476 -30.53 14.24 -2.62
CA GLY A 476 -30.54 13.31 -3.75
C GLY A 476 -29.45 13.62 -4.78
N MET A 477 -29.23 14.90 -5.10
CA MET A 477 -28.15 15.30 -6.02
C MET A 477 -26.75 15.04 -5.44
N VAL A 478 -26.53 15.25 -4.14
CA VAL A 478 -25.25 14.92 -3.46
C VAL A 478 -25.01 13.42 -3.42
N LEU A 479 -26.03 12.60 -3.12
CA LEU A 479 -25.93 11.15 -3.17
C LEU A 479 -25.59 10.65 -4.58
N PHE A 480 -26.30 11.17 -5.60
CA PHE A 480 -25.98 10.90 -7.00
C PHE A 480 -24.54 11.26 -7.33
N TYR A 481 -24.14 12.49 -6.98
CA TYR A 481 -22.82 13.02 -7.33
C TYR A 481 -21.69 12.16 -6.75
N THR A 482 -21.73 11.90 -5.45
CA THR A 482 -20.67 11.18 -4.75
C THR A 482 -20.54 9.72 -5.20
N ASP A 483 -21.66 9.03 -5.44
CA ASP A 483 -21.65 7.68 -6.01
C ASP A 483 -21.11 7.65 -7.45
N LEU A 484 -21.56 8.57 -8.32
CA LEU A 484 -21.04 8.66 -9.68
C LEU A 484 -19.56 9.00 -9.68
N LEU A 485 -19.13 10.00 -8.90
CA LEU A 485 -17.74 10.43 -8.86
C LEU A 485 -16.79 9.32 -8.39
N ALA A 486 -17.16 8.59 -7.34
CA ALA A 486 -16.38 7.44 -6.88
C ALA A 486 -16.20 6.40 -7.98
N LYS A 487 -17.22 6.15 -8.81
CA LYS A 487 -17.13 5.25 -9.97
C LYS A 487 -16.26 5.84 -11.09
N LEU A 488 -16.41 7.13 -11.42
CA LEU A 488 -15.56 7.81 -12.41
C LEU A 488 -14.07 7.70 -12.03
N TRP A 489 -13.75 7.95 -10.76
CA TRP A 489 -12.39 7.83 -10.23
C TRP A 489 -11.91 6.38 -10.13
N ALA A 490 -12.76 5.41 -9.79
CA ALA A 490 -12.38 4.00 -9.79
C ALA A 490 -12.07 3.50 -11.22
N LEU A 491 -12.77 4.02 -12.23
CA LEU A 491 -12.59 3.68 -13.65
C LEU A 491 -11.45 4.45 -14.35
N ASN A 492 -10.82 5.43 -13.69
CA ASN A 492 -9.94 6.43 -14.33
C ASN A 492 -10.61 7.10 -15.56
N TYR A 493 -11.91 7.36 -15.47
CA TYR A 493 -12.69 7.86 -16.60
C TYR A 493 -12.14 9.22 -17.04
N LEU A 494 -11.61 9.29 -18.27
CA LEU A 494 -10.96 10.47 -18.86
C LEU A 494 -9.77 11.02 -18.04
N ASP A 495 -9.01 10.13 -17.39
CA ASP A 495 -7.91 10.45 -16.46
C ASP A 495 -8.29 11.45 -15.35
N SER A 496 -9.57 11.42 -14.93
CA SER A 496 -10.12 12.34 -13.93
C SER A 496 -9.85 11.96 -12.48
N THR A 497 -9.22 10.81 -12.23
CA THR A 497 -8.83 10.39 -10.87
C THR A 497 -7.75 11.35 -10.33
N PRO A 498 -7.89 11.85 -9.09
CA PRO A 498 -6.88 12.67 -8.45
C PRO A 498 -5.53 11.93 -8.46
N LYS A 499 -4.49 12.63 -8.88
CA LYS A 499 -3.17 12.01 -9.03
C LYS A 499 -2.48 11.84 -7.68
N PRO A 500 -1.55 10.88 -7.53
CA PRO A 500 -0.83 10.63 -6.27
C PRO A 500 -0.07 11.86 -5.72
N GLU A 501 0.28 12.83 -6.55
CA GLU A 501 0.92 14.08 -6.10
C GLU A 501 -0.05 15.04 -5.39
N ILE A 502 -1.37 14.80 -5.52
CA ILE A 502 -2.45 15.58 -4.90
C ILE A 502 -3.05 14.81 -3.71
N ILE A 503 -3.32 13.51 -3.88
CA ILE A 503 -3.80 12.62 -2.82
C ILE A 503 -2.83 11.44 -2.72
N PRO A 504 -1.88 11.45 -1.76
CA PRO A 504 -0.81 10.45 -1.68
C PRO A 504 -1.29 9.01 -1.62
N ASP A 505 -0.72 8.17 -2.49
CA ASP A 505 -1.07 6.76 -2.73
C ASP A 505 -2.47 6.50 -3.31
N PHE A 506 -3.23 7.51 -3.76
CA PHE A 506 -4.54 7.27 -4.39
C PHE A 506 -4.40 6.79 -5.84
N TYR A 507 -4.80 5.54 -6.09
CA TYR A 507 -4.80 4.94 -7.43
C TYR A 507 -6.22 4.50 -7.85
N PRO A 508 -6.63 4.71 -9.12
CA PRO A 508 -7.86 4.12 -9.65
C PRO A 508 -7.75 2.59 -9.67
N LEU A 509 -8.88 1.88 -9.64
CA LEU A 509 -8.88 0.41 -9.71
C LEU A 509 -8.12 -0.09 -10.95
N THR A 510 -8.17 0.67 -12.04
CA THR A 510 -7.51 0.36 -13.31
C THR A 510 -5.97 0.37 -13.24
N LYS A 511 -5.39 1.05 -12.25
CA LYS A 511 -3.94 1.15 -12.00
C LYS A 511 -3.52 0.42 -10.71
N ILE A 512 -4.46 -0.16 -9.93
CA ILE A 512 -4.14 -0.97 -8.75
C ILE A 512 -3.56 -2.32 -9.20
N LYS A 513 -2.28 -2.50 -8.90
CA LYS A 513 -1.52 -3.70 -9.17
C LYS A 513 -1.69 -4.68 -8.01
N ILE A 514 -2.16 -5.89 -8.31
CA ILE A 514 -2.26 -6.98 -7.35
C ILE A 514 -1.62 -8.25 -7.88
N SER A 515 -1.18 -9.09 -6.95
CA SER A 515 -0.52 -10.36 -7.21
C SER A 515 -1.37 -11.34 -8.00
N SER A 516 -0.70 -12.14 -8.82
CA SER A 516 -1.26 -13.24 -9.61
C SER A 516 -1.89 -14.35 -8.74
N ILE A 517 -1.61 -14.39 -7.42
CA ILE A 517 -2.31 -15.29 -6.46
C ILE A 517 -3.84 -15.09 -6.49
N TYR A 518 -4.31 -13.87 -6.79
CA TYR A 518 -5.73 -13.54 -6.86
C TYR A 518 -6.35 -13.77 -8.24
N LYS A 519 -5.58 -14.20 -9.26
CA LYS A 519 -6.07 -14.30 -10.64
C LYS A 519 -7.38 -15.11 -10.75
N GLN A 520 -7.45 -16.26 -10.10
CA GLN A 520 -8.67 -17.08 -10.09
C GLN A 520 -9.86 -16.37 -9.43
N GLU A 521 -9.67 -15.68 -8.29
CA GLU A 521 -10.74 -14.90 -7.65
C GLU A 521 -11.27 -13.81 -8.58
N LEU A 522 -10.37 -13.14 -9.30
CA LEU A 522 -10.71 -12.06 -10.24
C LEU A 522 -11.46 -12.56 -11.48
N GLU A 523 -11.13 -13.76 -11.96
CA GLU A 523 -11.82 -14.42 -13.07
C GLU A 523 -13.21 -14.93 -12.64
N GLU A 524 -13.33 -15.44 -11.41
CA GLU A 524 -14.60 -15.93 -10.86
C GLU A 524 -15.55 -14.80 -10.42
N LEU A 525 -15.03 -13.65 -9.98
CA LEU A 525 -15.79 -12.50 -9.46
C LEU A 525 -15.54 -11.21 -10.30
N PRO A 526 -15.91 -11.19 -11.59
CA PRO A 526 -15.62 -10.06 -12.48
C PRO A 526 -16.53 -8.85 -12.24
N HIS A 527 -17.71 -9.02 -11.65
CA HIS A 527 -18.64 -7.94 -11.37
C HIS A 527 -18.49 -7.45 -9.93
N THR A 528 -18.60 -6.15 -9.74
CA THR A 528 -18.58 -5.52 -8.42
C THR A 528 -19.62 -4.42 -8.31
N ARG A 529 -20.35 -4.41 -7.19
CA ARG A 529 -21.20 -3.30 -6.77
C ARG A 529 -20.54 -2.58 -5.61
N LEU A 530 -20.46 -1.26 -5.68
CA LEU A 530 -19.85 -0.37 -4.69
C LEU A 530 -20.95 0.46 -4.03
N TRP A 531 -20.87 0.65 -2.72
CA TRP A 531 -21.80 1.49 -1.97
C TRP A 531 -21.10 2.36 -0.95
N PHE A 532 -21.68 3.52 -0.67
CA PHE A 532 -21.45 4.24 0.59
C PHE A 532 -22.49 3.85 1.64
N GLY A 533 -22.12 3.85 2.92
CA GLY A 533 -23.03 3.60 4.04
C GLY A 533 -22.42 3.86 5.42
N PRO A 534 -23.15 3.58 6.52
CA PRO A 534 -22.67 3.82 7.88
C PRO A 534 -21.38 3.04 8.21
N GLN A 535 -20.44 3.73 8.86
CA GLN A 535 -19.21 3.16 9.39
C GLN A 535 -19.41 2.75 10.85
N ASP A 536 -19.25 1.47 11.18
CA ASP A 536 -19.54 0.95 12.52
C ASP A 536 -18.62 1.46 13.63
N ARG A 537 -17.40 1.90 13.30
CA ARG A 537 -16.49 2.60 14.21
C ARG A 537 -16.81 4.10 14.35
N GLY A 538 -17.74 4.63 13.55
CA GLY A 538 -18.03 6.06 13.42
C GLY A 538 -19.10 6.59 14.39
N PHE A 539 -19.92 5.72 15.00
CA PHE A 539 -20.97 6.12 15.94
C PHE A 539 -21.19 5.10 17.08
N GLN A 540 -21.87 5.51 18.16
CA GLN A 540 -22.26 4.65 19.29
C GLN A 540 -23.55 5.13 19.97
N GLU A 541 -24.44 4.20 20.34
CA GLU A 541 -25.54 4.46 21.28
C GLU A 541 -25.04 4.32 22.73
N ALA A 542 -25.40 5.26 23.60
CA ALA A 542 -25.00 5.28 25.01
C ALA A 542 -26.15 5.73 25.92
N ASN A 543 -25.90 5.77 27.24
CA ASN A 543 -26.84 6.28 28.25
C ASN A 543 -28.23 5.62 28.17
N GLY A 544 -28.28 4.28 28.15
CA GLY A 544 -29.54 3.53 28.03
C GLY A 544 -30.21 3.63 26.65
N GLY A 545 -29.54 4.19 25.64
CA GLY A 545 -30.09 4.45 24.31
C GLY A 545 -30.51 5.90 24.11
N ASN A 546 -30.45 6.73 25.15
CA ASN A 546 -30.84 8.15 25.08
C ASN A 546 -29.78 9.05 24.44
N ASN A 547 -28.56 8.56 24.19
CA ASN A 547 -27.49 9.35 23.59
C ASN A 547 -26.95 8.67 22.33
N LEU A 548 -26.77 9.43 21.25
CA LEU A 548 -26.07 9.04 20.03
C LEU A 548 -24.81 9.90 19.86
N LEU A 549 -23.66 9.25 19.68
CA LEU A 549 -22.35 9.88 19.68
C LEU A 549 -21.60 9.55 18.39
N PHE A 550 -20.83 10.50 17.86
CA PHE A 550 -20.08 10.32 16.61
C PHE A 550 -18.59 10.60 16.77
N ALA A 551 -17.76 9.89 16.01
CA ALA A 551 -16.43 10.36 15.63
C ALA A 551 -16.53 11.32 14.43
N ARG A 552 -15.40 11.82 13.94
CA ARG A 552 -15.32 12.69 12.75
C ARG A 552 -16.00 12.05 11.54
N ASN A 553 -15.65 10.79 11.22
CA ASN A 553 -16.23 10.05 10.10
C ASN A 553 -17.29 9.05 10.58
N ALA A 554 -18.44 9.07 9.92
CA ALA A 554 -19.52 8.09 10.05
C ALA A 554 -19.88 7.40 8.72
N THR A 555 -19.22 7.77 7.62
CA THR A 555 -19.39 7.16 6.30
C THR A 555 -18.21 6.25 5.95
N ARG A 556 -18.52 5.07 5.42
CA ARG A 556 -17.57 4.19 4.73
C ARG A 556 -18.02 3.91 3.30
N ILE A 557 -17.09 3.46 2.48
CA ILE A 557 -17.32 2.84 1.18
C ILE A 557 -17.11 1.31 1.31
N TYR A 558 -17.93 0.50 0.67
CA TYR A 558 -17.82 -0.96 0.70
C TYR A 558 -18.32 -1.56 -0.62
N ALA A 559 -18.03 -2.83 -0.85
CA ALA A 559 -18.48 -3.52 -2.04
C ALA A 559 -18.76 -4.99 -1.81
N LYS A 560 -19.48 -5.56 -2.78
CA LYS A 560 -19.64 -6.98 -2.97
C LYS A 560 -19.39 -7.33 -4.42
N SER A 561 -18.84 -8.51 -4.66
CA SER A 561 -18.57 -9.01 -6.01
C SER A 561 -19.41 -10.24 -6.32
N SER A 562 -19.65 -10.54 -7.59
CA SER A 562 -20.50 -11.67 -8.00
C SER A 562 -20.06 -12.31 -9.32
N LYS A 563 -20.55 -13.52 -9.56
CA LYS A 563 -20.30 -14.27 -10.81
C LYS A 563 -21.22 -13.76 -11.92
N LYS A 564 -20.79 -13.90 -13.18
CA LYS A 564 -21.58 -13.51 -14.38
C LYS A 564 -22.99 -14.09 -14.44
N SER A 565 -23.15 -15.35 -14.05
CA SER A 565 -24.36 -16.15 -14.31
C SER A 565 -25.20 -16.51 -13.08
N LYS A 566 -24.78 -16.10 -11.87
CA LYS A 566 -25.56 -16.22 -10.62
C LYS A 566 -25.26 -15.05 -9.71
N GLY A 567 -26.26 -14.19 -9.49
CA GLY A 567 -26.16 -12.95 -8.69
C GLY A 567 -25.99 -13.12 -7.17
N VAL A 568 -25.38 -14.21 -6.71
CA VAL A 568 -25.00 -14.36 -5.30
C VAL A 568 -23.80 -13.45 -5.05
N GLU A 569 -24.04 -12.36 -4.33
CA GLU A 569 -23.02 -11.39 -3.94
C GLU A 569 -22.16 -11.94 -2.78
N THR A 570 -20.83 -11.89 -2.93
CA THR A 570 -19.84 -12.29 -1.93
C THR A 570 -18.97 -11.11 -1.50
N THR A 571 -18.00 -11.33 -0.61
CA THR A 571 -16.92 -10.37 -0.32
C THR A 571 -16.30 -9.81 -1.60
N ALA A 572 -15.88 -8.53 -1.57
CA ALA A 572 -15.23 -7.88 -2.69
C ALA A 572 -14.01 -8.67 -3.20
N ALA A 573 -13.78 -8.67 -4.51
CA ALA A 573 -12.57 -9.22 -5.11
C ALA A 573 -11.33 -8.40 -4.71
N ALA A 574 -10.16 -9.03 -4.62
CA ALA A 574 -8.95 -8.46 -3.98
C ALA A 574 -8.52 -7.06 -4.47
N ASN A 575 -8.67 -6.73 -5.75
CA ASN A 575 -8.34 -5.38 -6.25
C ASN A 575 -9.33 -4.32 -5.75
N THR A 576 -10.62 -4.64 -5.76
CA THR A 576 -11.66 -3.73 -5.26
C THR A 576 -11.53 -3.58 -3.74
N ASP A 577 -11.27 -4.68 -3.03
CA ASP A 577 -11.03 -4.66 -1.58
C ASP A 577 -9.88 -3.71 -1.21
N ALA A 578 -8.78 -3.74 -1.99
CA ALA A 578 -7.66 -2.83 -1.82
C ALA A 578 -7.99 -1.36 -2.11
N PHE A 579 -8.73 -1.07 -3.20
CA PHE A 579 -9.21 0.28 -3.52
C PHE A 579 -10.07 0.86 -2.38
N LEU A 580 -11.01 0.06 -1.87
CA LEU A 580 -11.98 0.50 -0.86
C LEU A 580 -11.37 0.60 0.53
N SER A 581 -10.43 -0.30 0.87
CA SER A 581 -9.67 -0.20 2.12
C SER A 581 -8.91 1.12 2.16
N TRP A 582 -8.11 1.40 1.12
CA TRP A 582 -7.41 2.69 0.97
C TRP A 582 -8.36 3.88 1.10
N TRP A 583 -9.54 3.83 0.45
CA TRP A 583 -10.50 4.94 0.52
C TRP A 583 -11.06 5.14 1.92
N ASN A 584 -11.46 4.07 2.62
CA ASN A 584 -11.97 4.15 3.99
C ASN A 584 -10.92 4.68 4.95
N ASP A 585 -9.71 4.16 4.81
CA ASP A 585 -8.53 4.52 5.58
C ASP A 585 -8.17 6.00 5.41
N HIS A 586 -8.55 6.62 4.28
CA HIS A 586 -8.15 7.97 3.90
C HIS A 586 -9.32 8.89 3.52
N TYR A 587 -10.53 8.59 4.01
CA TYR A 587 -11.77 9.29 3.66
C TYR A 587 -11.68 10.82 3.85
N GLU A 588 -11.01 11.27 4.91
CA GLU A 588 -10.85 12.70 5.22
C GLU A 588 -10.06 13.47 4.16
N GLU A 589 -9.05 12.85 3.55
CA GLU A 589 -8.26 13.49 2.49
C GLU A 589 -9.03 13.55 1.18
N VAL A 590 -9.79 12.49 0.88
CA VAL A 590 -10.71 12.49 -0.26
C VAL A 590 -11.79 13.57 -0.07
N ALA A 591 -12.30 13.72 1.15
CA ALA A 591 -13.32 14.73 1.49
C ALA A 591 -12.77 16.16 1.55
N ARG A 592 -11.51 16.35 1.96
CA ARG A 592 -10.79 17.63 1.83
C ARG A 592 -10.59 18.02 0.37
N TYR A 593 -10.26 17.05 -0.49
CA TYR A 593 -10.10 17.30 -1.91
C TYR A 593 -11.45 17.59 -2.59
N GLU A 594 -12.50 16.79 -2.31
CA GLU A 594 -13.85 17.00 -2.82
C GLU A 594 -14.87 17.16 -1.67
N PRO A 595 -15.24 18.41 -1.32
CA PRO A 595 -16.11 18.73 -0.19
C PRO A 595 -17.50 18.09 -0.22
N GLN A 596 -18.02 17.62 -1.37
CA GLN A 596 -19.29 16.88 -1.33
C GLN A 596 -19.20 15.55 -0.54
N TYR A 597 -18.00 14.97 -0.32
CA TYR A 597 -17.87 13.86 0.62
C TYR A 597 -17.91 14.31 2.08
N GLN A 598 -17.47 15.53 2.43
CA GLN A 598 -17.73 16.09 3.77
C GLN A 598 -19.24 16.21 4.01
N ARG A 599 -19.95 16.70 3.00
CA ARG A 599 -21.42 16.82 3.02
C ARG A 599 -22.12 15.47 3.07
N LEU A 600 -21.61 14.46 2.36
CA LEU A 600 -22.09 13.07 2.46
C LEU A 600 -21.93 12.52 3.89
N ASN A 601 -20.81 12.80 4.55
CA ASN A 601 -20.60 12.44 5.96
C ASN A 601 -21.62 13.11 6.89
N GLN A 602 -21.96 14.39 6.67
CA GLN A 602 -23.07 15.01 7.41
C GLN A 602 -24.42 14.35 7.11
N ILE A 603 -24.76 14.12 5.84
CA ILE A 603 -26.00 13.41 5.45
C ILE A 603 -26.09 12.04 6.14
N MET A 604 -24.97 11.31 6.22
CA MET A 604 -24.89 10.02 6.93
C MET A 604 -25.17 10.17 8.43
N LYS A 605 -24.50 11.11 9.11
CA LYS A 605 -24.70 11.39 10.54
C LYS A 605 -26.15 11.82 10.84
N TRP A 606 -26.74 12.66 10.02
CA TRP A 606 -28.13 13.07 10.18
C TRP A 606 -29.13 11.94 9.90
N SER A 607 -28.85 11.06 8.93
CA SER A 607 -29.65 9.83 8.74
C SER A 607 -29.57 8.90 9.95
N LEU A 608 -28.41 8.82 10.62
CA LEU A 608 -28.24 8.08 11.87
C LEU A 608 -29.06 8.72 13.01
N ILE A 609 -29.01 10.04 13.21
CA ILE A 609 -29.84 10.74 14.21
C ILE A 609 -31.34 10.48 13.97
N ILE A 610 -31.80 10.67 12.73
CA ILE A 610 -33.21 10.50 12.37
C ILE A 610 -33.65 9.06 12.60
N ASN A 611 -32.89 8.05 12.17
CA ASN A 611 -33.29 6.65 12.35
C ASN A 611 -33.13 6.13 13.78
N TRP A 612 -32.25 6.72 14.59
CA TRP A 612 -32.20 6.49 16.04
C TRP A 612 -33.42 7.09 16.76
N LEU A 613 -33.86 8.29 16.40
CA LEU A 613 -35.13 8.87 16.88
C LEU A 613 -36.35 8.03 16.44
N ASN A 614 -36.35 7.52 15.20
CA ASN A 614 -37.40 6.63 14.71
C ASN A 614 -37.44 5.28 15.46
N LYS A 615 -36.27 4.69 15.75
CA LYS A 615 -36.13 3.46 16.56
C LYS A 615 -36.67 3.64 17.99
N SER A 616 -36.45 4.81 18.57
CA SER A 616 -36.83 5.15 19.95
C SER A 616 -38.22 5.78 20.09
N TYR A 617 -39.01 5.86 19.01
CA TYR A 617 -40.34 6.49 18.98
C TYR A 617 -40.34 7.99 19.34
N HIS A 618 -39.24 8.68 19.06
CA HIS A 618 -39.01 10.12 19.33
C HIS A 618 -38.84 10.95 18.05
N SER A 619 -39.42 10.50 16.93
CA SER A 619 -39.39 11.22 15.64
C SER A 619 -40.12 12.57 15.68
N ASP A 620 -41.02 12.75 16.64
CA ASP A 620 -41.75 13.99 16.95
C ASP A 620 -40.83 15.16 17.33
N LYS A 621 -39.64 14.86 17.89
CA LYS A 621 -38.62 15.86 18.29
C LYS A 621 -38.09 16.67 17.12
N LEU A 622 -38.23 16.16 15.89
CA LEU A 622 -37.92 16.85 14.63
C LEU A 622 -39.17 17.08 13.77
N GLY A 623 -40.37 16.96 14.34
CA GLY A 623 -41.65 17.09 13.62
C GLY A 623 -41.85 18.44 12.92
N PHE A 624 -41.20 19.50 13.39
CA PHE A 624 -41.18 20.81 12.73
C PHE A 624 -40.51 20.79 11.35
N LEU A 625 -39.71 19.77 11.02
CA LEU A 625 -39.14 19.57 9.68
C LEU A 625 -40.20 19.20 8.62
N GLN A 626 -41.43 18.86 9.03
CA GLN A 626 -42.55 18.61 8.13
C GLN A 626 -42.92 19.84 7.29
N GLU A 627 -42.87 21.03 7.90
CA GLU A 627 -43.28 22.31 7.28
C GLU A 627 -42.12 22.99 6.51
N VAL A 628 -40.92 22.41 6.55
CA VAL A 628 -39.75 22.95 5.83
C VAL A 628 -39.89 22.65 4.35
N SER A 629 -40.00 23.71 3.55
CA SER A 629 -40.11 23.62 2.09
C SER A 629 -38.82 23.06 1.46
N VAL A 630 -38.84 21.79 1.09
CA VAL A 630 -37.74 21.12 0.40
C VAL A 630 -37.93 21.26 -1.11
N LYS A 631 -36.93 21.85 -1.80
CA LYS A 631 -36.87 21.86 -3.27
C LYS A 631 -36.77 20.43 -3.80
N ARG A 632 -37.67 20.04 -4.73
CA ARG A 632 -37.83 18.66 -5.24
C ARG A 632 -37.79 18.53 -6.77
N ASP A 633 -37.41 19.61 -7.47
CA ASP A 633 -37.37 19.75 -8.93
C ASP A 633 -35.94 19.87 -9.50
N ASN A 634 -34.89 19.64 -8.69
CA ASN A 634 -33.54 19.52 -9.24
C ASN A 634 -33.47 18.34 -10.22
N TRP A 635 -32.63 18.49 -11.24
CA TRP A 635 -32.32 17.46 -12.23
C TRP A 635 -30.80 17.44 -12.41
N PHE A 636 -30.16 16.28 -12.29
CA PHE A 636 -28.71 16.20 -12.11
C PHE A 636 -27.87 16.99 -13.14
N PRO A 637 -28.13 16.90 -14.48
CA PRO A 637 -27.46 17.73 -15.49
C PRO A 637 -27.59 19.25 -15.29
N ASP A 638 -28.72 19.72 -14.76
CA ASP A 638 -28.95 21.14 -14.49
C ASP A 638 -28.27 21.55 -13.17
N TRP A 639 -28.27 20.66 -12.18
CA TRP A 639 -27.63 20.85 -10.87
C TRP A 639 -26.11 20.95 -10.98
N ILE A 640 -25.43 20.01 -11.67
CA ILE A 640 -23.97 20.07 -11.87
C ILE A 640 -23.54 21.34 -12.62
N LYS A 641 -24.36 21.80 -13.57
CA LYS A 641 -24.14 23.06 -14.30
C LYS A 641 -24.27 24.28 -13.39
N ALA A 642 -25.19 24.26 -12.43
CA ALA A 642 -25.34 25.31 -11.42
C ALA A 642 -24.21 25.30 -10.36
N GLN A 643 -23.68 24.13 -10.00
CA GLN A 643 -22.53 24.03 -9.08
C GLN A 643 -21.22 24.51 -9.72
N GLY A 644 -21.03 24.26 -11.02
CA GLY A 644 -19.90 24.77 -11.80
C GLY A 644 -18.53 24.43 -11.18
N ALA A 645 -17.69 25.44 -10.96
CA ALA A 645 -16.33 25.29 -10.44
C ALA A 645 -16.22 24.81 -8.98
N ASN A 646 -17.35 24.65 -8.26
CA ASN A 646 -17.34 24.13 -6.89
C ASN A 646 -17.07 22.62 -6.82
N LEU A 647 -17.33 21.86 -7.90
CA LEU A 647 -17.05 20.43 -8.01
C LEU A 647 -15.65 20.18 -8.58
N LYS A 648 -14.94 19.12 -8.16
CA LYS A 648 -13.61 18.81 -8.74
C LYS A 648 -13.68 18.18 -10.13
N PHE A 649 -14.70 17.37 -10.40
CA PHE A 649 -14.94 16.85 -11.75
C PHE A 649 -15.67 17.89 -12.60
N GLN A 650 -15.11 18.19 -13.78
CA GLN A 650 -15.60 19.25 -14.68
C GLN A 650 -16.06 18.73 -16.05
N GLN A 651 -15.72 17.50 -16.43
CA GLN A 651 -15.94 16.96 -17.78
C GLN A 651 -17.35 16.35 -17.98
N TRP A 652 -18.37 16.92 -17.34
CA TRP A 652 -19.74 16.39 -17.29
C TRP A 652 -20.39 16.13 -18.64
N GLN A 653 -20.06 16.94 -19.66
CA GLN A 653 -20.59 16.78 -21.02
C GLN A 653 -20.19 15.44 -21.65
N ALA A 654 -19.06 14.85 -21.24
CA ALA A 654 -18.61 13.57 -21.77
C ALA A 654 -19.39 12.37 -21.22
N VAL A 655 -20.03 12.51 -20.05
CA VAL A 655 -20.91 11.48 -19.43
C VAL A 655 -22.17 11.24 -20.27
N LYS A 656 -22.60 12.23 -21.06
CA LYS A 656 -23.72 12.14 -22.03
C LYS A 656 -25.03 11.65 -21.40
N PHE A 657 -25.50 12.32 -20.35
CA PHE A 657 -26.85 12.11 -19.82
C PHE A 657 -27.91 12.18 -20.93
N TYR A 658 -28.87 11.25 -20.91
CA TYR A 658 -30.00 11.26 -21.83
C TYR A 658 -31.08 12.26 -21.40
N GLU A 659 -31.99 12.57 -22.32
CA GLU A 659 -33.09 13.50 -22.08
C GLU A 659 -34.10 12.97 -21.03
N ARG A 660 -34.84 13.90 -20.41
CA ARG A 660 -35.90 13.57 -19.43
C ARG A 660 -36.93 12.65 -20.08
N GLY A 661 -37.23 11.52 -19.45
CA GLY A 661 -38.19 10.54 -19.99
C GLY A 661 -37.60 9.51 -20.97
N TYR A 662 -36.27 9.47 -21.17
CA TYR A 662 -35.61 8.48 -22.01
C TYR A 662 -36.08 7.05 -21.68
N LYS A 663 -36.62 6.35 -22.69
CA LYS A 663 -37.20 4.99 -22.59
C LYS A 663 -38.28 4.83 -21.48
N GLY A 664 -38.91 5.92 -21.05
CA GLY A 664 -39.91 5.94 -19.99
C GLY A 664 -39.36 6.09 -18.57
N ALA A 665 -38.03 6.22 -18.40
CA ALA A 665 -37.41 6.46 -17.11
C ALA A 665 -37.87 7.80 -16.50
N LYS A 666 -38.28 7.78 -15.24
CA LYS A 666 -38.76 8.98 -14.52
C LYS A 666 -37.63 9.79 -13.89
N THR A 667 -36.42 9.25 -13.88
CA THR A 667 -35.21 9.74 -13.21
C THR A 667 -34.07 9.90 -14.23
N GLU A 668 -32.97 10.49 -13.79
CA GLU A 668 -31.80 10.73 -14.62
C GLU A 668 -31.24 9.43 -15.19
N THR A 669 -30.95 9.43 -16.49
CA THR A 669 -30.40 8.27 -17.21
C THR A 669 -29.15 8.66 -17.99
N MET A 670 -28.24 7.71 -18.15
CA MET A 670 -26.98 7.89 -18.87
C MET A 670 -26.50 6.55 -19.46
N PRO A 671 -25.58 6.54 -20.43
CA PRO A 671 -24.92 5.32 -20.90
C PRO A 671 -24.29 4.51 -19.75
N LEU A 672 -24.12 3.20 -19.94
CA LEU A 672 -23.20 2.44 -19.08
C LEU A 672 -21.78 3.00 -19.20
N LEU A 673 -21.24 3.49 -18.09
CA LEU A 673 -19.88 4.01 -18.06
C LEU A 673 -18.88 2.85 -17.94
N ALA A 674 -17.99 2.75 -18.91
CA ALA A 674 -16.83 1.88 -18.89
C ALA A 674 -15.56 2.69 -18.64
N SER A 675 -14.55 2.04 -18.07
CA SER A 675 -13.19 2.57 -18.06
C SER A 675 -12.63 2.62 -19.49
N GLU A 676 -11.45 3.23 -19.62
CA GLU A 676 -10.56 2.87 -20.72
C GLU A 676 -10.30 1.36 -20.74
N SER A 677 -9.82 0.82 -21.87
CA SER A 677 -9.52 -0.62 -21.97
C SER A 677 -8.23 -0.96 -21.20
N TYR A 678 -8.34 -1.07 -19.87
CA TYR A 678 -7.30 -1.65 -19.03
C TYR A 678 -7.47 -3.17 -19.00
N GLN A 679 -6.37 -3.90 -19.17
CA GLN A 679 -6.36 -5.36 -19.12
C GLN A 679 -5.74 -5.82 -17.80
N LEU A 680 -6.54 -5.93 -16.73
CA LEU A 680 -6.11 -6.72 -15.58
C LEU A 680 -6.34 -8.20 -15.93
N PHE A 681 -5.26 -8.92 -16.22
CA PHE A 681 -5.29 -10.29 -16.76
C PHE A 681 -6.17 -10.45 -18.02
N GLY A 682 -6.20 -9.42 -18.88
CA GLY A 682 -6.93 -9.44 -20.16
C GLY A 682 -8.42 -9.05 -20.10
N GLN A 683 -8.99 -8.79 -18.92
CA GLN A 683 -10.44 -8.57 -18.76
C GLN A 683 -10.84 -7.09 -18.62
N LYS A 684 -11.91 -6.69 -19.33
CA LYS A 684 -12.62 -5.41 -19.11
C LYS A 684 -13.56 -5.52 -17.90
N ARG A 685 -13.81 -4.42 -17.19
CA ARG A 685 -14.71 -4.35 -16.01
C ARG A 685 -15.61 -3.12 -16.04
N SER A 686 -16.75 -3.22 -15.37
CA SER A 686 -17.70 -2.13 -15.13
C SER A 686 -18.23 -2.19 -13.68
N PHE A 687 -18.62 -1.05 -13.13
CA PHE A 687 -19.16 -0.93 -11.76
C PHE A 687 -20.65 -0.63 -11.75
N ARG A 688 -21.31 -1.05 -10.66
CA ARG A 688 -22.73 -0.79 -10.33
C ARG A 688 -22.80 -0.38 -8.84
N GLY A 689 -23.98 -0.01 -8.32
CA GLY A 689 -24.18 0.28 -6.87
C GLY A 689 -24.61 1.72 -6.57
N GLY A 690 -24.42 2.21 -5.33
CA GLY A 690 -25.11 3.43 -4.85
C GLY A 690 -24.67 4.03 -3.50
N VAL A 691 -25.61 4.65 -2.78
CA VAL A 691 -25.47 5.09 -1.39
C VAL A 691 -26.65 4.54 -0.58
N SER A 692 -26.38 3.81 0.50
CA SER A 692 -27.38 3.45 1.50
C SER A 692 -27.22 4.36 2.72
N LEU A 693 -28.25 5.13 3.07
CA LEU A 693 -28.24 5.84 4.35
C LEU A 693 -28.53 4.86 5.50
N ALA A 694 -28.40 5.33 6.75
CA ALA A 694 -28.75 4.51 7.89
C ALA A 694 -30.25 4.18 7.90
N ASP A 695 -30.57 2.97 8.36
CA ASP A 695 -31.94 2.48 8.54
C ASP A 695 -32.18 2.06 10.00
N ARG A 696 -33.40 1.64 10.34
CA ARG A 696 -33.69 1.09 11.68
C ARG A 696 -32.88 -0.18 12.00
N SER A 697 -32.51 -0.98 10.99
CA SER A 697 -31.75 -2.23 11.16
C SER A 697 -30.30 -2.01 11.62
N THR A 698 -29.74 -0.85 11.27
CA THR A 698 -28.42 -0.35 11.68
C THR A 698 -28.27 -0.32 13.20
N PHE A 699 -29.36 -0.04 13.92
CA PHE A 699 -29.38 0.04 15.38
C PHE A 699 -29.85 -1.24 16.09
N TYR A 700 -30.49 -2.19 15.39
CA TYR A 700 -30.85 -3.49 15.98
C TYR A 700 -29.65 -4.46 16.09
N LYS A 701 -28.59 -4.24 15.30
CA LYS A 701 -27.36 -5.04 15.33
C LYS A 701 -26.34 -4.56 16.36
N ARG A 702 -26.63 -3.48 17.07
CA ARG A 702 -25.68 -2.72 17.88
C ARG A 702 -26.09 -2.75 19.35
N ASP A 703 -25.16 -3.11 20.21
CA ASP A 703 -25.34 -2.98 21.64
C ASP A 703 -25.19 -1.52 22.08
N ILE A 704 -26.08 -1.11 22.98
CA ILE A 704 -25.95 0.15 23.71
C ILE A 704 -24.74 0.04 24.65
N LEU A 705 -23.91 1.07 24.70
CA LEU A 705 -22.76 1.14 25.60
C LEU A 705 -23.25 1.05 27.05
N PRO A 706 -22.84 0.02 27.83
CA PRO A 706 -23.37 -0.20 29.17
C PRO A 706 -22.75 0.77 30.17
N ALA A 707 -23.52 1.14 31.20
CA ALA A 707 -23.07 2.07 32.24
C ALA A 707 -21.92 1.52 33.12
N LYS A 708 -21.76 0.19 33.14
CA LYS A 708 -20.65 -0.58 33.71
C LYS A 708 -20.35 -1.75 32.77
N SER A 709 -19.09 -2.10 32.60
CA SER A 709 -18.66 -3.24 31.78
C SER A 709 -17.58 -4.03 32.50
N GLU A 710 -17.37 -5.29 32.12
CA GLU A 710 -16.26 -6.11 32.63
C GLU A 710 -14.93 -5.81 31.91
N ILE A 711 -14.99 -5.21 30.72
CA ILE A 711 -13.83 -4.58 30.09
C ILE A 711 -13.60 -3.19 30.73
N ASP A 712 -12.34 -2.88 31.09
CA ASP A 712 -11.97 -1.59 31.68
C ASP A 712 -12.22 -0.46 30.66
N GLU A 713 -12.43 0.77 31.13
CA GLU A 713 -12.64 1.93 30.24
C GLU A 713 -11.58 2.03 29.12
N ILE A 714 -10.35 1.57 29.38
CA ILE A 714 -9.24 1.57 28.44
C ILE A 714 -9.50 0.72 27.17
N GLY A 715 -10.28 -0.35 27.31
CA GLY A 715 -10.60 -1.30 26.24
C GLY A 715 -11.91 -1.00 25.49
N LEU A 716 -12.68 0.03 25.87
CA LEU A 716 -13.92 0.37 25.19
C LEU A 716 -13.67 0.83 23.74
N ARG A 717 -14.53 0.38 22.81
CA ARG A 717 -14.60 0.79 21.39
C ARG A 717 -16.02 0.68 20.88
N SER A 718 -16.45 1.60 20.01
CA SER A 718 -17.80 1.57 19.44
C SER A 718 -18.08 0.43 18.44
N ASN A 719 -17.13 -0.45 18.14
CA ASN A 719 -17.40 -1.64 17.30
C ASN A 719 -17.45 -2.95 18.10
N LEU A 720 -17.57 -2.88 19.43
CA LEU A 720 -17.79 -4.05 20.28
C LEU A 720 -19.26 -4.48 20.30
N LYS A 721 -19.49 -5.79 20.30
CA LYS A 721 -20.75 -6.40 20.76
C LYS A 721 -20.68 -6.50 22.30
N TYR A 722 -21.07 -5.44 23.01
CA TYR A 722 -21.01 -5.38 24.48
C TYR A 722 -21.73 -6.54 25.19
N ASN A 723 -22.75 -7.14 24.57
CA ASN A 723 -23.43 -8.32 25.10
C ASN A 723 -22.57 -9.61 25.10
N SER A 724 -21.45 -9.61 24.37
CA SER A 724 -20.52 -10.73 24.25
C SER A 724 -19.33 -10.64 25.21
N VAL A 725 -19.23 -9.57 26.00
CA VAL A 725 -18.15 -9.36 26.97
C VAL A 725 -18.37 -10.27 28.17
N VAL A 726 -17.40 -11.18 28.41
CA VAL A 726 -17.45 -12.16 29.49
C VAL A 726 -16.07 -12.33 30.12
N SER A 727 -15.97 -12.21 31.44
CA SER A 727 -14.77 -12.41 32.24
C SER A 727 -14.89 -13.65 33.13
N ASN A 728 -14.15 -14.72 32.78
CA ASN A 728 -14.12 -15.97 33.52
C ASN A 728 -12.67 -16.29 33.92
N GLU A 729 -12.42 -16.61 35.20
CA GLU A 729 -11.09 -17.05 35.70
C GLU A 729 -9.92 -16.09 35.34
N GLY A 730 -10.17 -14.78 35.31
CA GLY A 730 -9.14 -13.79 34.92
C GLY A 730 -8.84 -13.76 33.41
N LYS A 731 -9.75 -14.30 32.59
CA LYS A 731 -9.74 -14.24 31.12
C LYS A 731 -10.97 -13.47 30.62
N LEU A 732 -10.74 -12.29 30.07
CA LEU A 732 -11.74 -11.45 29.42
C LEU A 732 -11.90 -11.88 27.95
N THR A 733 -13.12 -12.15 27.48
CA THR A 733 -13.44 -12.52 26.10
C THR A 733 -14.56 -11.63 25.56
N PHE A 734 -14.49 -11.22 24.29
CA PHE A 734 -15.50 -10.38 23.64
C PHE A 734 -15.42 -10.46 22.10
N GLN A 735 -16.45 -9.97 21.40
CA GLN A 735 -16.52 -9.91 19.94
C GLN A 735 -16.72 -8.49 19.41
N THR A 736 -16.29 -8.24 18.17
CA THR A 736 -16.66 -7.04 17.41
C THR A 736 -17.93 -7.25 16.57
N LEU A 737 -18.47 -6.17 16.02
CA LEU A 737 -19.55 -6.18 15.03
C LEU A 737 -19.14 -6.95 13.75
N ASP A 738 -17.85 -6.92 13.39
CA ASP A 738 -17.21 -7.72 12.34
C ASP A 738 -16.93 -9.20 12.76
N GLU A 739 -17.58 -9.66 13.83
CA GLU A 739 -17.53 -11.02 14.40
C GLU A 739 -16.13 -11.53 14.82
N THR A 740 -15.13 -10.66 14.84
CA THR A 740 -13.79 -10.98 15.33
C THR A 740 -13.81 -11.12 16.85
N THR A 741 -13.39 -12.30 17.32
CA THR A 741 -13.36 -12.65 18.74
C THR A 741 -11.97 -12.37 19.33
N TYR A 742 -11.95 -11.65 20.44
CA TYR A 742 -10.76 -11.34 21.24
C TYR A 742 -10.83 -12.03 22.60
N SER A 743 -9.70 -12.46 23.12
CA SER A 743 -9.57 -13.09 24.44
C SER A 743 -8.26 -12.65 25.09
N ILE A 744 -8.33 -11.92 26.19
CA ILE A 744 -7.20 -11.39 26.96
C ILE A 744 -7.09 -12.15 28.28
N LYS A 745 -5.89 -12.64 28.61
CA LYS A 745 -5.58 -13.33 29.87
C LYS A 745 -4.25 -12.85 30.42
N ASN A 746 -4.20 -12.53 31.71
CA ASN A 746 -2.94 -12.31 32.39
C ASN A 746 -2.26 -13.65 32.71
N LEU A 747 -0.98 -13.77 32.35
CA LEU A 747 -0.15 -14.94 32.66
C LEU A 747 0.68 -14.70 33.93
N SER A 748 1.03 -13.45 34.22
CA SER A 748 1.64 -12.99 35.48
C SER A 748 1.40 -11.49 35.65
N LYS A 749 1.85 -10.90 36.76
CA LYS A 749 1.80 -9.44 36.99
C LYS A 749 2.47 -8.61 35.87
N ASN A 750 3.46 -9.19 35.18
CA ASN A 750 4.26 -8.51 34.17
C ASN A 750 4.06 -9.08 32.76
N VAL A 751 3.17 -10.07 32.56
CA VAL A 751 2.94 -10.70 31.26
C VAL A 751 1.45 -10.94 31.02
N SER A 752 0.94 -10.44 29.90
CA SER A 752 -0.45 -10.60 29.47
C SER A 752 -0.52 -11.09 28.02
N GLU A 753 -1.47 -11.96 27.73
CA GLU A 753 -1.67 -12.59 26.42
C GLU A 753 -3.02 -12.19 25.84
N THR A 754 -3.01 -11.57 24.66
CA THR A 754 -4.20 -11.34 23.83
C THR A 754 -4.23 -12.40 22.73
N THR A 755 -5.39 -13.00 22.49
CA THR A 755 -5.62 -13.88 21.34
C THR A 755 -6.78 -13.36 20.51
N VAL A 756 -6.68 -13.49 19.20
CA VAL A 756 -7.62 -12.91 18.24
C VAL A 756 -7.96 -13.94 17.15
N GLN A 757 -9.24 -14.04 16.80
CA GLN A 757 -9.74 -14.92 15.74
C GLN A 757 -10.87 -14.22 14.98
N ALA A 758 -10.69 -13.97 13.69
CA ALA A 758 -11.75 -13.45 12.82
C ALA A 758 -12.82 -14.51 12.53
N GLU A 759 -13.96 -14.09 11.98
CA GLU A 759 -14.93 -15.01 11.35
C GLU A 759 -14.26 -15.92 10.30
N THR A 760 -14.83 -17.10 10.03
CA THR A 760 -14.24 -18.10 9.12
C THR A 760 -14.19 -17.66 7.66
N THR A 761 -15.00 -16.68 7.27
CA THR A 761 -15.07 -16.10 5.92
C THR A 761 -14.13 -14.90 5.71
N ALA A 762 -13.54 -14.34 6.77
CA ALA A 762 -12.59 -13.23 6.64
C ALA A 762 -11.32 -13.66 5.90
N LYS A 763 -10.92 -12.84 4.92
CA LYS A 763 -9.69 -13.01 4.15
C LYS A 763 -8.59 -12.10 4.68
N PHE A 764 -7.40 -12.67 4.87
CA PHE A 764 -6.24 -11.97 5.41
C PHE A 764 -5.31 -11.67 4.23
N ARG A 765 -5.58 -10.57 3.51
CA ARG A 765 -4.94 -10.24 2.22
C ARG A 765 -4.27 -8.86 2.17
N SER A 766 -3.18 -8.78 1.42
CA SER A 766 -2.52 -7.56 0.94
C SER A 766 -2.36 -7.61 -0.59
N PHE A 767 -1.86 -6.53 -1.21
CA PHE A 767 -1.57 -6.48 -2.65
C PHE A 767 -0.71 -7.66 -3.15
N ASN A 768 0.17 -8.19 -2.30
CA ASN A 768 1.23 -9.13 -2.63
C ASN A 768 1.24 -10.43 -1.81
N ALA A 769 0.32 -10.62 -0.86
CA ALA A 769 0.26 -11.82 -0.05
C ALA A 769 -1.13 -12.11 0.51
N GLU A 770 -1.47 -13.40 0.60
CA GLU A 770 -2.65 -13.90 1.32
C GLU A 770 -2.19 -14.87 2.41
N LEU A 771 -2.59 -14.60 3.66
CA LEU A 771 -2.33 -15.42 4.82
C LEU A 771 -3.56 -16.29 5.08
N ALA A 772 -3.39 -17.56 5.45
CA ALA A 772 -4.50 -18.39 5.87
C ALA A 772 -5.08 -17.86 7.19
N ASN A 773 -6.39 -17.64 7.23
CA ASN A 773 -7.15 -17.22 8.41
C ASN A 773 -6.87 -18.20 9.58
N GLN A 774 -6.14 -17.70 10.57
CA GLN A 774 -5.61 -18.44 11.72
C GLN A 774 -5.66 -17.53 12.94
N LYS A 775 -5.72 -18.15 14.12
CA LYS A 775 -5.69 -17.45 15.41
C LYS A 775 -4.37 -16.69 15.58
N PHE A 776 -4.45 -15.38 15.81
CA PHE A 776 -3.30 -14.58 16.24
C PHE A 776 -3.16 -14.65 17.75
N THR A 777 -1.93 -14.69 18.25
CA THR A 777 -1.62 -14.58 19.68
C THR A 777 -0.55 -13.51 19.88
N ARG A 778 -0.76 -12.63 20.85
CA ARG A 778 0.15 -11.53 21.17
C ARG A 778 0.43 -11.50 22.66
N ARG A 779 1.71 -11.63 23.02
CA ARG A 779 2.18 -11.56 24.42
C ARG A 779 2.85 -10.23 24.67
N VAL A 780 2.28 -9.45 25.57
CA VAL A 780 2.83 -8.17 26.05
C VAL A 780 3.53 -8.47 27.37
N ALA A 781 4.84 -8.21 27.44
CA ALA A 781 5.67 -8.48 28.60
C ALA A 781 6.42 -7.21 29.03
N GLN A 782 6.30 -6.84 30.30
CA GLN A 782 7.07 -5.76 30.90
C GLN A 782 8.46 -6.28 31.30
N THR A 783 9.50 -5.55 30.90
CA THR A 783 10.90 -5.82 31.23
C THR A 783 11.43 -4.74 32.17
N ALA A 784 12.65 -4.90 32.68
CA ALA A 784 13.29 -3.87 33.51
C ALA A 784 13.47 -2.54 32.74
N ASP A 785 13.77 -2.64 31.43
CA ASP A 785 14.11 -1.50 30.58
C ASP A 785 12.93 -0.98 29.76
N GLY A 786 11.78 -1.66 29.74
CA GLY A 786 10.61 -1.25 28.95
C GLY A 786 9.57 -2.35 28.74
N VAL A 787 9.13 -2.55 27.49
CA VAL A 787 8.08 -3.51 27.12
C VAL A 787 8.45 -4.24 25.83
N GLN A 788 8.09 -5.53 25.78
CA GLN A 788 8.24 -6.41 24.63
C GLN A 788 6.87 -6.96 24.20
N ILE A 789 6.61 -7.00 22.90
CA ILE A 789 5.35 -7.44 22.30
C ILE A 789 5.64 -8.51 21.23
N ASN A 790 5.56 -9.77 21.63
CA ASN A 790 5.68 -10.91 20.72
C ASN A 790 4.34 -11.18 20.04
N THR A 791 4.32 -11.37 18.73
CA THR A 791 3.13 -11.78 17.96
C THR A 791 3.40 -13.12 17.27
N SER A 792 2.40 -14.01 17.23
CA SER A 792 2.42 -15.29 16.51
C SER A 792 1.12 -15.52 15.74
N VAL A 793 1.20 -16.32 14.67
CA VAL A 793 0.06 -16.79 13.87
C VAL A 793 -0.03 -18.30 14.01
N GLY A 794 -1.10 -18.78 14.64
CA GLY A 794 -1.19 -20.14 15.14
C GLY A 794 -0.01 -20.44 16.08
N ASP A 795 0.77 -21.44 15.71
CA ASP A 795 1.96 -21.94 16.41
C ASP A 795 3.29 -21.32 15.90
N THR A 796 3.25 -20.40 14.94
CA THR A 796 4.43 -19.87 14.23
C THR A 796 4.69 -18.40 14.60
N GLU A 797 5.93 -18.02 14.93
CA GLU A 797 6.25 -16.65 15.34
C GLU A 797 6.13 -15.66 14.16
N PHE A 798 5.50 -14.50 14.39
CA PHE A 798 5.36 -13.46 13.38
C PHE A 798 6.42 -12.38 13.51
N GLY A 799 6.62 -11.87 14.72
CA GLY A 799 7.63 -10.86 15.01
C GLY A 799 7.53 -10.33 16.44
N ASN A 800 8.48 -9.47 16.80
CA ASN A 800 8.71 -9.06 18.18
C ASN A 800 9.07 -7.57 18.28
N LEU A 801 8.11 -6.74 18.69
CA LEU A 801 8.36 -5.31 18.92
C LEU A 801 8.95 -5.10 20.32
N LYS A 802 10.09 -4.42 20.40
CA LYS A 802 10.75 -4.05 21.66
C LYS A 802 10.77 -2.53 21.79
N ILE A 803 10.32 -2.04 22.93
CA ILE A 803 10.39 -0.62 23.32
C ILE A 803 11.24 -0.58 24.58
N ASN A 804 12.45 -0.04 24.48
CA ASN A 804 13.41 0.06 25.59
C ASN A 804 13.72 1.53 25.88
N LYS A 805 13.93 1.86 27.15
CA LYS A 805 14.42 3.18 27.57
C LYS A 805 15.89 3.35 27.20
N THR A 806 16.26 4.59 26.91
CA THR A 806 17.65 5.04 26.76
C THR A 806 17.91 6.18 27.75
N ALA A 807 19.12 6.75 27.77
CA ALA A 807 19.43 7.87 28.64
C ALA A 807 18.59 9.13 28.35
N ASN A 808 18.21 9.37 27.08
CA ASN A 808 17.58 10.61 26.60
C ASN A 808 16.26 10.33 25.84
N GLY A 809 15.56 9.26 26.19
CA GLY A 809 14.31 8.85 25.54
C GLY A 809 14.22 7.34 25.35
N PHE A 810 13.96 6.87 24.13
CA PHE A 810 13.61 5.47 23.85
C PHE A 810 14.27 4.92 22.58
N ASN A 811 14.30 3.60 22.49
CA ASN A 811 14.65 2.83 21.30
C ASN A 811 13.53 1.83 20.99
N VAL A 812 13.07 1.79 19.74
CA VAL A 812 11.89 1.02 19.30
C VAL A 812 12.25 0.20 18.06
N GLY A 813 12.32 -1.12 18.21
CA GLY A 813 12.73 -2.03 17.13
C GLY A 813 11.78 -3.20 16.95
N PHE A 814 11.42 -3.52 15.70
CA PHE A 814 10.59 -4.68 15.37
C PHE A 814 11.44 -5.82 14.78
N GLU A 815 11.74 -6.81 15.61
CA GLU A 815 12.51 -7.98 15.20
C GLU A 815 11.62 -8.97 14.42
N SER A 816 11.93 -9.12 13.13
CA SER A 816 11.28 -10.08 12.22
C SER A 816 11.49 -11.54 12.66
N ARG A 817 10.46 -12.39 12.51
CA ARG A 817 10.46 -13.82 12.85
C ARG A 817 9.88 -14.67 11.72
N ASP A 818 9.72 -15.97 11.95
CA ASP A 818 9.31 -17.01 10.99
C ASP A 818 8.34 -16.52 9.88
N ILE A 819 7.14 -15.99 10.21
CA ILE A 819 6.15 -15.55 9.20
C ILE A 819 6.66 -14.35 8.39
N ASP A 820 7.09 -13.28 9.05
CA ASP A 820 7.50 -12.04 8.38
C ASP A 820 8.79 -12.23 7.58
N ALA A 821 9.78 -12.94 8.11
CA ALA A 821 11.02 -13.26 7.41
C ALA A 821 10.76 -14.15 6.18
N GLY A 822 9.85 -15.14 6.30
CA GLY A 822 9.42 -15.95 5.17
C GLY A 822 8.69 -15.16 4.09
N SER A 823 7.77 -14.28 4.50
CA SER A 823 7.08 -13.35 3.60
C SER A 823 8.05 -12.43 2.88
N SER A 824 9.03 -11.87 3.61
CA SER A 824 10.11 -11.03 3.09
C SER A 824 10.92 -11.74 2.00
N MET A 825 11.48 -12.90 2.34
CA MET A 825 12.27 -13.71 1.42
C MET A 825 11.45 -14.10 0.18
N SER A 826 10.21 -14.57 0.35
CA SER A 826 9.36 -15.01 -0.76
C SER A 826 8.98 -13.86 -1.69
N LEU A 827 8.82 -12.63 -1.16
CA LEU A 827 8.57 -11.46 -1.99
C LEU A 827 9.80 -11.07 -2.82
N ARG A 828 11.02 -11.16 -2.24
CA ARG A 828 12.27 -10.98 -3.00
C ARG A 828 12.41 -12.04 -4.10
N LEU A 829 12.13 -13.31 -3.79
CA LEU A 829 12.15 -14.40 -4.77
C LEU A 829 11.11 -14.21 -5.86
N SER A 830 9.93 -13.65 -5.53
CA SER A 830 8.88 -13.37 -6.52
C SER A 830 9.33 -12.35 -7.58
N LYS A 831 10.14 -11.37 -7.18
CA LYS A 831 10.77 -10.38 -8.06
C LYS A 831 11.88 -10.97 -8.94
N TYR A 832 12.45 -12.12 -8.57
CA TYR A 832 13.58 -12.71 -9.28
C TYR A 832 13.15 -13.34 -10.61
N LYS A 833 13.60 -12.72 -11.71
CA LYS A 833 13.28 -13.14 -13.08
C LYS A 833 14.24 -14.19 -13.66
N GLY A 834 15.34 -14.52 -12.98
CA GLY A 834 16.23 -15.61 -13.40
C GLY A 834 15.59 -16.99 -13.19
N ASN A 835 16.06 -18.00 -13.92
CA ASN A 835 15.46 -19.36 -13.87
C ASN A 835 15.94 -20.22 -12.69
N ASP A 836 17.11 -19.92 -12.12
CA ASP A 836 17.66 -20.67 -10.99
C ASP A 836 17.25 -20.03 -9.64
N VAL A 837 16.08 -20.44 -9.16
CA VAL A 837 15.55 -20.01 -7.85
C VAL A 837 16.42 -20.54 -6.70
N LEU A 838 17.08 -21.69 -6.84
CA LEU A 838 17.96 -22.23 -5.80
C LEU A 838 19.22 -21.35 -5.62
N ALA A 839 19.84 -20.91 -6.71
CA ALA A 839 20.93 -19.95 -6.66
C ALA A 839 20.47 -18.63 -6.01
N ALA A 840 19.29 -18.11 -6.39
CA ALA A 840 18.73 -16.91 -5.79
C ALA A 840 18.53 -17.04 -4.28
N ILE A 841 17.98 -18.17 -3.78
CA ILE A 841 17.84 -18.43 -2.34
C ILE A 841 19.21 -18.45 -1.66
N LYS A 842 20.23 -19.11 -2.23
CA LYS A 842 21.56 -19.21 -1.62
C LYS A 842 22.27 -17.85 -1.47
N GLU A 843 21.99 -16.87 -2.33
CA GLU A 843 22.57 -15.52 -2.26
C GLU A 843 21.87 -14.59 -1.24
N MET A 844 20.71 -14.98 -0.70
CA MET A 844 19.95 -14.14 0.22
C MET A 844 20.58 -14.05 1.61
N ASP A 845 20.62 -12.82 2.13
CA ASP A 845 21.07 -12.55 3.50
C ASP A 845 20.19 -13.28 4.51
N GLY A 846 20.83 -13.91 5.50
CA GLY A 846 20.16 -14.67 6.55
C GLY A 846 19.80 -16.11 6.19
N VAL A 847 19.99 -16.58 4.95
CA VAL A 847 19.85 -18.01 4.62
C VAL A 847 21.06 -18.80 5.16
N VAL A 848 20.78 -19.81 5.97
CA VAL A 848 21.79 -20.68 6.60
C VAL A 848 21.94 -21.99 5.82
N GLU A 849 20.84 -22.74 5.66
CA GLU A 849 20.80 -24.02 4.95
C GLU A 849 19.57 -24.06 4.02
N VAL A 850 19.73 -24.66 2.84
CA VAL A 850 18.67 -24.99 1.89
C VAL A 850 18.73 -26.49 1.61
N ARG A 851 17.59 -27.18 1.70
CA ARG A 851 17.43 -28.56 1.23
C ARG A 851 16.54 -28.60 0.00
N TYR A 852 16.99 -29.32 -1.02
CA TYR A 852 16.36 -29.36 -2.35
C TYR A 852 16.54 -30.75 -2.99
N SER A 853 15.56 -31.18 -3.80
CA SER A 853 15.67 -32.40 -4.61
C SER A 853 15.37 -32.08 -6.08
N PRO A 854 16.21 -32.51 -7.03
CA PRO A 854 15.90 -32.44 -8.47
C PRO A 854 14.60 -33.16 -8.87
N GLU A 855 14.11 -34.10 -8.07
CA GLU A 855 12.82 -34.78 -8.30
C GLU A 855 11.61 -33.89 -7.94
N GLN A 856 11.84 -32.81 -7.18
CA GLN A 856 10.83 -31.86 -6.72
C GLN A 856 11.27 -30.43 -7.02
N LEU A 857 11.49 -30.13 -8.30
CA LEU A 857 12.08 -28.88 -8.82
C LEU A 857 11.53 -27.57 -8.21
N ASN A 858 10.26 -27.56 -7.79
CA ASN A 858 9.59 -26.37 -7.24
C ASN A 858 9.57 -26.30 -5.70
N ASN A 859 10.10 -27.31 -4.99
CA ASN A 859 10.04 -27.40 -3.52
C ASN A 859 11.42 -27.12 -2.90
N TYR A 860 11.51 -26.06 -2.09
CA TYR A 860 12.71 -25.69 -1.34
C TYR A 860 12.40 -25.68 0.16
N TYR A 861 13.31 -26.19 0.98
CA TYR A 861 13.22 -26.11 2.43
C TYR A 861 14.36 -25.21 2.91
N VAL A 862 14.03 -24.04 3.45
CA VAL A 862 14.99 -22.98 3.77
C VAL A 862 15.03 -22.74 5.28
N LYS A 863 16.23 -22.75 5.86
CA LYS A 863 16.49 -22.34 7.25
C LYS A 863 17.07 -20.93 7.25
N LEU A 864 16.35 -19.98 7.87
CA LEU A 864 16.84 -18.63 8.11
C LEU A 864 17.47 -18.51 9.50
N ALA A 865 18.51 -17.68 9.64
CA ALA A 865 19.22 -17.45 10.90
C ALA A 865 18.30 -16.89 12.00
N GLN A 866 17.38 -16.01 11.62
CA GLN A 866 16.39 -15.38 12.50
C GLN A 866 15.09 -16.19 12.70
N SER A 867 14.98 -17.37 12.09
CA SER A 867 13.78 -18.22 12.11
C SER A 867 14.00 -19.45 12.98
N ASN A 868 13.11 -19.68 13.93
CA ASN A 868 13.14 -20.90 14.75
C ASN A 868 12.72 -22.13 13.92
N ARG A 869 11.84 -21.92 12.94
CA ARG A 869 11.35 -22.95 12.01
C ARG A 869 12.10 -22.98 10.69
N TRP A 870 11.88 -24.05 9.94
CA TRP A 870 12.16 -24.13 8.51
C TRP A 870 10.98 -23.62 7.70
N ILE A 871 11.28 -23.07 6.53
CA ILE A 871 10.29 -22.56 5.58
C ILE A 871 10.26 -23.50 4.39
N LYS A 872 9.14 -24.20 4.20
CA LYS A 872 8.87 -24.95 2.97
C LYS A 872 8.28 -23.97 1.96
N LEU A 873 9.10 -23.58 1.00
CA LEU A 873 8.71 -22.82 -0.18
C LEU A 873 8.26 -23.80 -1.26
N ARG A 874 7.13 -23.49 -1.91
CA ARG A 874 6.68 -24.18 -3.11
C ARG A 874 6.37 -23.16 -4.19
N GLU A 875 7.08 -23.21 -5.31
CA GLU A 875 6.76 -22.36 -6.45
C GLU A 875 5.46 -22.83 -7.12
N GLY A 876 4.46 -21.95 -7.09
CA GLY A 876 3.18 -22.13 -7.77
C GLY A 876 3.29 -21.77 -9.25
N GLY A 877 2.48 -22.43 -10.09
CA GLY A 877 2.54 -22.26 -11.54
C GLY A 877 2.17 -20.85 -12.00
N GLY A 878 3.17 -20.02 -12.32
CA GLY A 878 2.96 -18.75 -13.03
C GLY A 878 2.51 -18.90 -14.49
N SER A 879 2.50 -20.13 -15.02
CA SER A 879 2.20 -20.47 -16.42
C SER A 879 0.70 -20.55 -16.75
N GLY A 880 -0.06 -19.52 -16.40
CA GLY A 880 -1.39 -19.24 -16.95
C GLY A 880 -2.58 -20.13 -16.54
N GLN A 881 -2.36 -21.42 -16.24
CA GLN A 881 -3.41 -22.35 -15.80
C GLN A 881 -3.58 -22.35 -14.27
N PRO A 882 -4.79 -22.09 -13.74
CA PRO A 882 -5.03 -22.10 -12.30
C PRO A 882 -4.93 -23.51 -11.73
N PRO A 883 -4.25 -23.71 -10.57
CA PRO A 883 -4.25 -25.00 -9.89
C PRO A 883 -5.67 -25.35 -9.42
N VAL A 884 -6.13 -26.57 -9.72
CA VAL A 884 -7.52 -27.03 -9.55
C VAL A 884 -8.05 -26.97 -8.09
N LYS A 885 -7.17 -26.77 -7.11
CA LYS A 885 -7.48 -26.31 -5.75
C LYS A 885 -6.25 -25.61 -5.17
N PRO A 886 -6.38 -24.49 -4.43
CA PRO A 886 -5.27 -23.97 -3.65
C PRO A 886 -4.86 -25.03 -2.61
N PRO A 887 -3.55 -25.34 -2.48
CA PRO A 887 -3.07 -26.20 -1.41
C PRO A 887 -3.40 -25.58 -0.03
N LYS A 888 -3.51 -26.42 1.01
CA LYS A 888 -3.65 -25.96 2.41
C LYS A 888 -2.35 -25.33 2.92
N THR A 889 -1.97 -24.18 2.37
CA THR A 889 -0.74 -23.45 2.71
C THR A 889 -1.02 -22.41 3.77
N LYS A 890 -0.08 -22.20 4.70
CA LYS A 890 -0.21 -21.12 5.69
C LYS A 890 -0.16 -19.73 5.07
N MET A 891 0.56 -19.53 3.97
CA MET A 891 0.62 -18.25 3.27
C MET A 891 0.92 -18.43 1.77
N ALA A 892 0.41 -17.52 0.93
CA ALA A 892 0.82 -17.34 -0.45
C ALA A 892 1.39 -15.92 -0.63
N VAL A 893 2.47 -15.78 -1.39
CA VAL A 893 3.17 -14.51 -1.65
C VAL A 893 3.52 -14.43 -3.12
N GLY A 894 3.31 -13.27 -3.73
CA GLY A 894 3.82 -12.95 -5.06
C GLY A 894 3.77 -11.46 -5.32
N GLU A 895 4.78 -10.89 -5.96
CA GLU A 895 4.76 -9.51 -6.41
C GLU A 895 3.62 -9.30 -7.44
N PRO A 896 2.97 -8.14 -7.47
CA PRO A 896 2.11 -7.75 -8.59
C PRO A 896 2.86 -7.80 -9.93
N ASP A 897 2.10 -7.90 -11.02
CA ASP A 897 2.61 -7.89 -12.41
C ASP A 897 3.69 -8.96 -12.69
N ASP A 898 3.23 -10.20 -12.85
CA ASP A 898 4.04 -11.37 -13.25
C ASP A 898 5.19 -11.73 -12.28
N GLY A 899 4.99 -11.50 -10.97
CA GLY A 899 5.81 -12.12 -9.93
C GLY A 899 5.62 -13.64 -9.88
N ARG A 900 6.68 -14.39 -9.57
CA ARG A 900 6.58 -15.84 -9.27
C ARG A 900 5.73 -16.04 -8.01
N ILE A 901 4.79 -16.99 -8.03
CA ILE A 901 3.97 -17.30 -6.85
C ILE A 901 4.75 -18.24 -5.95
N PHE A 902 4.90 -17.89 -4.67
CA PHE A 902 5.44 -18.77 -3.65
C PHE A 902 4.38 -19.10 -2.61
N HIS A 903 4.23 -20.38 -2.33
CA HIS A 903 3.43 -20.92 -1.24
C HIS A 903 4.34 -21.31 -0.08
N LEU A 904 4.00 -20.88 1.14
CA LEU A 904 4.81 -21.04 2.33
C LEU A 904 4.11 -21.91 3.38
N ASP A 905 4.86 -22.84 3.96
CA ASP A 905 4.53 -23.55 5.18
C ASP A 905 5.73 -23.55 6.14
N TRP A 906 5.47 -23.58 7.45
CA TRP A 906 6.51 -23.50 8.48
C TRP A 906 6.59 -24.79 9.29
N LEU A 907 7.76 -25.44 9.23
CA LEU A 907 8.01 -26.78 9.73
C LEU A 907 9.09 -26.81 10.83
N ASP A 908 9.03 -27.81 11.70
CA ASP A 908 10.13 -28.14 12.62
C ASP A 908 11.21 -29.02 11.95
N GLU A 909 12.35 -29.22 12.63
CA GLU A 909 13.47 -30.02 12.12
C GLU A 909 13.09 -31.50 11.89
N ALA A 910 12.18 -32.08 12.68
CA ALA A 910 11.78 -33.47 12.54
C ALA A 910 10.90 -33.66 11.29
N GLN A 911 9.93 -32.76 11.09
CA GLN A 911 9.09 -32.69 9.90
C GLN A 911 9.90 -32.50 8.62
N VAL A 912 10.94 -31.67 8.66
CA VAL A 912 11.83 -31.44 7.51
C VAL A 912 12.70 -32.67 7.28
N SER A 913 13.34 -33.23 8.33
CA SER A 913 14.19 -34.41 8.20
C SER A 913 13.44 -35.62 7.62
N GLN A 914 12.15 -35.79 7.95
CA GLN A 914 11.28 -36.78 7.33
C GLN A 914 10.95 -36.46 5.86
N GLN A 915 10.66 -35.20 5.54
CA GLN A 915 10.26 -34.78 4.18
C GLN A 915 11.42 -34.58 3.20
N THR A 916 12.65 -34.41 3.70
CA THR A 916 13.85 -34.14 2.91
C THR A 916 14.87 -35.28 2.96
N GLN A 917 14.44 -36.51 3.26
CA GLN A 917 15.33 -37.67 3.22
C GLN A 917 15.86 -37.88 1.79
N GLY A 918 17.18 -37.93 1.63
CA GLY A 918 17.84 -38.01 0.31
C GLY A 918 17.98 -36.68 -0.45
N PHE A 919 17.52 -35.55 0.10
CA PHE A 919 17.64 -34.25 -0.55
C PHE A 919 19.08 -33.73 -0.45
N GLN A 920 19.51 -32.98 -1.47
CA GLN A 920 20.78 -32.27 -1.46
C GLN A 920 20.72 -31.10 -0.48
N LYS A 921 21.80 -30.91 0.28
CA LYS A 921 21.95 -29.81 1.24
C LYS A 921 22.92 -28.77 0.67
N PHE A 922 22.55 -27.49 0.79
CA PHE A 922 23.36 -26.37 0.37
C PHE A 922 23.42 -25.34 1.50
N SER A 923 24.63 -24.87 1.85
CA SER A 923 24.76 -23.68 2.69
C SER A 923 24.35 -22.43 1.90
N GLY A 924 23.82 -21.42 2.59
CA GLY A 924 23.74 -20.08 2.02
C GLY A 924 25.14 -19.53 1.74
N ASN A 925 25.34 -18.84 0.63
CA ASN A 925 26.66 -18.34 0.21
C ASN A 925 27.21 -17.28 1.19
N LYS A 926 26.30 -16.63 1.95
CA LYS A 926 26.62 -15.69 3.03
C LYS A 926 26.61 -16.31 4.44
N ALA A 927 26.31 -17.61 4.58
CA ALA A 927 26.31 -18.30 5.87
C ALA A 927 27.72 -18.39 6.51
N ASN A 928 28.79 -18.21 5.70
CA ASN A 928 30.18 -18.14 6.17
C ASN A 928 30.59 -16.74 6.70
N HIS A 929 29.72 -15.74 6.67
CA HIS A 929 29.89 -14.62 7.59
C HIS A 929 29.52 -15.10 9.00
N GLN A 930 30.54 -15.25 9.85
CA GLN A 930 30.40 -15.43 11.30
C GLN A 930 29.25 -14.57 11.82
N GLU A 931 28.41 -15.14 12.70
CA GLU A 931 27.21 -14.49 13.22
C GLU A 931 27.48 -13.00 13.51
N PRO A 932 26.69 -12.06 12.95
CA PRO A 932 26.92 -10.65 13.15
C PRO A 932 26.84 -10.37 14.66
N PHE A 933 28.01 -10.07 15.25
CA PHE A 933 28.28 -9.91 16.69
C PHE A 933 27.01 -9.52 17.47
N ASN A 934 26.33 -10.51 18.05
CA ASN A 934 25.13 -10.28 18.84
C ASN A 934 25.57 -9.80 20.23
N PRO A 935 25.42 -8.52 20.58
CA PRO A 935 25.99 -8.00 21.82
C PRO A 935 25.33 -8.62 23.06
N ARG A 936 24.16 -9.26 22.92
CA ARG A 936 23.41 -9.90 24.02
C ARG A 936 23.84 -11.35 24.26
N GLN A 937 24.07 -12.14 23.21
CA GLN A 937 24.70 -13.46 23.35
C GLN A 937 26.17 -13.33 23.77
N GLU A 938 26.88 -12.33 23.26
CA GLU A 938 28.24 -12.01 23.71
C GLU A 938 28.25 -11.43 25.13
N ALA A 939 27.26 -10.64 25.56
CA ALA A 939 27.10 -10.25 26.97
C ALA A 939 26.87 -11.47 27.89
N GLN A 940 26.13 -12.48 27.43
CA GLN A 940 25.97 -13.74 28.18
C GLN A 940 27.28 -14.53 28.28
N LYS A 941 28.14 -14.52 27.25
CA LYS A 941 29.50 -15.09 27.32
C LYS A 941 30.45 -14.26 28.20
N LEU A 942 30.35 -12.93 28.16
CA LEU A 942 31.08 -11.97 29.02
C LEU A 942 30.83 -12.21 30.52
N ILE A 943 29.61 -12.62 30.89
CA ILE A 943 29.26 -13.01 32.27
C ILE A 943 29.90 -14.35 32.66
N GLN A 944 30.21 -15.22 31.69
CA GLN A 944 30.74 -16.57 31.95
C GLN A 944 32.27 -16.63 31.95
N ASN A 945 32.97 -15.92 31.05
CA ASN A 945 34.45 -15.83 31.10
C ASN A 945 35.02 -14.55 30.46
N PRO A 946 35.14 -13.43 31.22
CA PRO A 946 35.57 -12.15 30.67
C PRO A 946 37.03 -12.10 30.18
N LEU A 947 37.92 -12.97 30.68
CA LEU A 947 39.33 -12.99 30.26
C LEU A 947 39.53 -13.66 28.89
N GLU A 948 38.80 -14.73 28.60
CA GLU A 948 38.80 -15.36 27.27
C GLU A 948 38.22 -14.43 26.21
N PHE A 949 37.19 -13.65 26.54
CA PHE A 949 36.60 -12.67 25.62
C PHE A 949 37.61 -11.58 25.21
N ILE A 950 38.38 -11.04 26.16
CA ILE A 950 39.43 -10.03 25.87
C ILE A 950 40.53 -10.65 25.00
N ALA A 951 40.95 -11.89 25.29
CA ALA A 951 41.93 -12.60 24.47
C ALA A 951 41.42 -12.85 23.03
N PHE A 952 40.16 -13.26 22.88
CA PHE A 952 39.51 -13.47 21.58
C PHE A 952 39.37 -12.16 20.78
N LYS A 953 38.93 -11.06 21.40
CA LYS A 953 38.83 -9.75 20.75
C LYS A 953 40.19 -9.25 20.25
N LYS A 954 41.25 -9.47 21.03
CA LYS A 954 42.62 -9.17 20.62
C LYS A 954 43.08 -10.03 19.43
N LEU A 955 42.70 -11.31 19.40
CA LEU A 955 43.01 -12.22 18.29
C LEU A 955 42.28 -11.86 17.00
N ASP A 956 40.98 -11.54 17.06
CA ASP A 956 40.19 -11.09 15.91
C ASP A 956 40.73 -9.76 15.34
N LEU A 957 41.09 -8.81 16.22
CA LEU A 957 41.73 -7.56 15.80
C LEU A 957 43.07 -7.81 15.10
N GLN A 958 43.92 -8.69 15.64
CA GLN A 958 45.19 -9.09 15.01
C GLN A 958 44.97 -9.74 13.63
N GLN A 959 43.98 -10.62 13.50
CA GLN A 959 43.64 -11.25 12.22
C GLN A 959 43.13 -10.24 11.18
N ARG A 960 42.35 -9.24 11.62
CA ARG A 960 41.87 -8.15 10.75
C ARG A 960 42.99 -7.23 10.30
N ILE A 961 43.94 -6.92 11.18
CA ILE A 961 45.15 -6.16 10.82
C ILE A 961 45.94 -6.93 9.76
N GLN A 962 46.20 -8.23 9.94
CA GLN A 962 46.83 -9.06 8.90
C GLN A 962 46.07 -9.05 7.56
N ASN A 963 44.73 -9.06 7.58
CA ASN A 963 43.94 -8.99 6.35
C ASN A 963 44.03 -7.61 5.67
N ILE A 964 44.17 -6.52 6.44
CA ILE A 964 44.44 -5.18 5.93
C ILE A 964 45.84 -5.14 5.32
N ASP A 965 46.86 -5.63 6.02
CA ASP A 965 48.25 -5.67 5.56
C ASP A 965 48.39 -6.48 4.26
N VAL A 966 47.79 -7.67 4.18
CA VAL A 966 47.77 -8.50 2.96
C VAL A 966 47.04 -7.83 1.79
N ALA A 967 46.00 -7.02 2.05
CA ALA A 967 45.34 -6.23 1.01
C ALA A 967 46.22 -5.06 0.53
N LEU A 968 46.91 -4.38 1.44
CA LEU A 968 47.85 -3.30 1.14
C LEU A 968 49.09 -3.80 0.38
N GLU A 969 49.67 -4.94 0.76
CA GLU A 969 50.78 -5.59 0.04
C GLU A 969 50.40 -5.93 -1.40
N LYS A 970 49.15 -6.38 -1.61
CA LYS A 970 48.57 -6.65 -2.95
C LYS A 970 48.11 -5.39 -3.69
N ARG A 971 48.22 -4.20 -3.08
CA ARG A 971 47.73 -2.90 -3.60
C ARG A 971 46.21 -2.85 -3.85
N ASP A 972 45.43 -3.68 -3.15
CA ASP A 972 43.97 -3.63 -3.18
C ASP A 972 43.47 -2.65 -2.10
N TYR A 973 43.61 -1.36 -2.40
CA TYR A 973 43.30 -0.27 -1.48
C TYR A 973 41.82 -0.20 -1.12
N THR A 974 40.91 -0.57 -2.05
CA THR A 974 39.47 -0.63 -1.81
C THR A 974 39.11 -1.70 -0.78
N THR A 975 39.70 -2.89 -0.89
CA THR A 975 39.53 -3.96 0.10
C THR A 975 40.19 -3.61 1.44
N ALA A 976 41.38 -2.99 1.42
CA ALA A 976 42.04 -2.52 2.62
C ALA A 976 41.19 -1.47 3.37
N GLU A 977 40.68 -0.44 2.70
CA GLU A 977 39.78 0.55 3.31
C GLU A 977 38.51 -0.10 3.86
N LYS A 978 37.90 -1.04 3.10
CA LYS A 978 36.72 -1.79 3.58
C LYS A 978 37.02 -2.53 4.88
N PHE A 979 38.17 -3.20 4.99
CA PHE A 979 38.57 -3.89 6.23
C PHE A 979 38.91 -2.92 7.36
N ILE A 980 39.53 -1.77 7.09
CA ILE A 980 39.78 -0.70 8.09
C ILE A 980 38.44 -0.17 8.64
N ASN A 981 37.52 0.22 7.77
CA ASN A 981 36.21 0.74 8.15
C ASN A 981 35.37 -0.29 8.91
N GLN A 982 35.42 -1.57 8.52
CA GLN A 982 34.81 -2.66 9.28
C GLN A 982 35.45 -2.83 10.66
N SER A 983 36.78 -2.83 10.76
CA SER A 983 37.49 -3.01 12.03
C SER A 983 37.22 -1.87 13.00
N ILE A 984 37.14 -0.61 12.52
CA ILE A 984 36.71 0.55 13.30
C ILE A 984 35.26 0.38 13.76
N LYS A 985 34.35 -0.09 12.88
CA LYS A 985 32.94 -0.34 13.24
C LYS A 985 32.79 -1.42 14.33
N PHE A 986 33.61 -2.47 14.32
CA PHE A 986 33.53 -3.59 15.26
C PHE A 986 34.27 -3.36 16.58
N HIS A 987 35.43 -2.69 16.55
CA HIS A 987 36.30 -2.53 17.73
C HIS A 987 36.41 -1.09 18.24
N GLY A 988 36.15 -0.06 17.44
CA GLY A 988 36.35 1.36 17.80
C GLY A 988 35.43 1.92 18.90
N LYS A 989 34.62 1.07 19.55
CA LYS A 989 33.82 1.38 20.74
C LYS A 989 34.31 0.66 22.01
N ASP A 990 35.29 -0.24 21.91
CA ASP A 990 35.86 -0.93 23.06
C ASP A 990 36.81 0.01 23.83
N PRO A 991 36.63 0.24 25.14
CA PRO A 991 37.48 1.14 25.90
C PRO A 991 38.94 0.66 26.03
N ASN A 992 39.21 -0.62 25.78
CA ASN A 992 40.55 -1.22 25.87
C ASN A 992 41.25 -1.41 24.51
N LEU A 993 40.55 -1.20 23.39
CA LEU A 993 41.08 -1.35 22.02
C LEU A 993 40.56 -0.23 21.11
N MET A 994 41.40 0.74 20.77
CA MET A 994 40.98 1.90 19.95
C MET A 994 41.67 1.95 18.59
N LEU A 995 40.93 1.62 17.53
CA LEU A 995 41.26 2.00 16.15
C LEU A 995 40.75 3.42 15.84
N ARG A 996 41.58 4.25 15.20
CA ARG A 996 41.20 5.61 14.75
C ARG A 996 41.66 5.81 13.29
N LYS A 997 40.78 6.32 12.42
CA LYS A 997 41.14 6.82 11.08
C LYS A 997 41.44 8.31 11.22
N ALA A 998 42.58 8.76 10.68
CA ALA A 998 42.85 10.17 10.44
C ALA A 998 42.78 10.41 8.93
N VAL A 999 42.20 11.54 8.53
CA VAL A 999 42.20 12.06 7.15
C VAL A 999 42.81 13.46 7.24
N VAL A 1000 43.65 13.82 6.27
CA VAL A 1000 44.40 15.09 6.29
C VAL A 1000 44.22 15.76 4.94
N GLU A 1001 43.54 16.91 4.88
CA GLU A 1001 43.44 17.69 3.64
C GLU A 1001 44.61 18.69 3.53
N ILE A 1002 45.54 18.46 2.61
CA ILE A 1002 46.78 19.26 2.45
C ILE A 1002 46.56 20.44 1.46
N HIS A 1003 45.50 21.23 1.65
CA HIS A 1003 45.25 22.41 0.81
C HIS A 1003 45.38 23.78 1.51
N GLN A 1004 45.58 23.85 2.83
CA GLN A 1004 45.73 25.14 3.55
C GLN A 1004 46.80 25.17 4.66
N GLY A 1005 47.76 24.23 4.64
CA GLY A 1005 48.94 24.28 5.55
C GLY A 1005 48.61 24.20 7.05
N ARG A 1006 47.44 23.68 7.43
CA ARG A 1006 47.03 23.46 8.82
C ARG A 1006 46.54 22.02 9.00
N LEU A 1007 47.16 21.29 9.92
CA LEU A 1007 46.73 19.96 10.32
C LEU A 1007 45.45 20.06 11.16
N LYS A 1008 44.34 19.47 10.71
CA LYS A 1008 43.11 19.34 11.50
C LYS A 1008 42.78 17.86 11.70
N VAL A 1009 43.05 17.34 12.90
CA VAL A 1009 42.70 15.97 13.26
C VAL A 1009 41.30 15.95 13.85
N GLU A 1010 40.32 15.49 13.08
CA GLU A 1010 38.94 15.38 13.54
C GLU A 1010 38.57 13.95 13.98
N ARG A 1011 37.68 13.86 14.99
CA ARG A 1011 37.07 12.59 15.40
C ARG A 1011 35.82 12.35 14.56
N THR A 1012 35.97 11.67 13.43
CA THR A 1012 34.84 11.35 12.54
C THR A 1012 33.86 10.38 13.23
N PRO A 1013 32.57 10.72 13.39
CA PRO A 1013 31.55 9.76 13.82
C PRO A 1013 31.31 8.69 12.75
N PRO A 1014 30.74 7.52 13.09
CA PRO A 1014 30.40 6.51 12.10
C PRO A 1014 29.34 7.04 11.12
N GLY A 1015 29.71 7.27 9.86
CA GLY A 1015 28.76 7.54 8.77
C GLY A 1015 29.03 8.76 7.87
N SER A 1016 29.99 9.64 8.19
CA SER A 1016 30.12 10.94 7.51
C SER A 1016 31.23 11.07 6.45
N ALA A 1017 31.70 9.96 5.86
CA ALA A 1017 32.69 10.00 4.77
C ALA A 1017 31.98 10.21 3.41
N LYS A 1018 32.36 11.26 2.66
CA LYS A 1018 31.87 11.49 1.29
C LYS A 1018 32.80 10.84 0.28
N SER A 1019 32.22 10.27 -0.78
CA SER A 1019 32.94 9.86 -1.99
C SER A 1019 33.28 11.09 -2.83
N ILE A 1020 34.52 11.16 -3.35
CA ILE A 1020 34.94 12.13 -4.37
C ILE A 1020 35.09 11.37 -5.70
N ASN A 1021 34.48 11.92 -6.76
CA ASN A 1021 34.56 11.43 -8.12
C ASN A 1021 35.27 12.48 -8.97
N GLN A 1022 36.49 12.19 -9.47
CA GLN A 1022 36.89 12.36 -10.88
C GLN A 1022 38.36 11.97 -11.13
N ASN A 1023 38.69 11.72 -12.39
CA ASN A 1023 39.94 11.11 -12.84
C ASN A 1023 41.17 12.04 -12.70
N PHE A 1024 42.25 11.47 -12.17
CA PHE A 1024 43.61 12.06 -12.11
C PHE A 1024 44.65 11.24 -12.91
N LEU A 1025 44.22 10.19 -13.62
CA LEU A 1025 45.12 9.13 -14.10
C LEU A 1025 45.83 9.36 -15.44
N ASP A 1026 45.60 10.48 -16.13
CA ASP A 1026 46.15 10.70 -17.48
C ASP A 1026 47.56 11.32 -17.52
N GLU A 1027 48.12 11.78 -16.39
CA GLU A 1027 49.40 12.51 -16.36
C GLU A 1027 50.58 11.76 -15.69
N ILE A 1028 50.47 10.44 -15.48
CA ILE A 1028 51.57 9.61 -14.93
C ILE A 1028 52.11 8.61 -15.95
N ARG A 1029 52.89 9.13 -16.91
CA ARG A 1029 53.84 8.34 -17.72
C ARG A 1029 55.24 8.96 -17.70
N ASN A 1030 56.02 8.65 -16.66
CA ASN A 1030 57.42 8.19 -16.73
C ASN A 1030 58.22 8.47 -15.44
N ARG A 1031 58.41 7.44 -14.59
CA ARG A 1031 59.73 6.88 -14.16
C ARG A 1031 59.57 5.96 -12.93
N ASN A 1032 60.56 5.09 -12.73
CA ASN A 1032 60.47 3.96 -11.80
C ASN A 1032 60.57 4.36 -10.33
N PHE A 1033 59.63 3.86 -9.52
CA PHE A 1033 59.49 4.16 -8.09
C PHE A 1033 60.27 3.22 -7.17
N LYS A 1034 60.70 3.72 -6.00
CA LYS A 1034 60.65 2.96 -4.73
C LYS A 1034 60.63 3.84 -3.46
N SER A 1035 59.62 4.69 -3.31
CA SER A 1035 59.10 5.26 -2.04
C SER A 1035 57.86 6.12 -2.33
N ILE A 1036 56.77 5.94 -1.57
CA ILE A 1036 55.50 6.70 -1.58
C ILE A 1036 54.82 6.41 -0.22
N GLU A 1037 54.26 7.32 0.59
CA GLU A 1037 54.28 8.79 0.64
C GLU A 1037 53.70 9.56 -0.58
N THR A 1038 52.46 10.06 -0.46
CA THR A 1038 51.86 11.07 -1.35
C THR A 1038 51.62 12.39 -0.62
N ASP A 1039 51.64 13.50 -1.35
CA ASP A 1039 51.51 14.85 -0.80
C ASP A 1039 50.05 15.27 -0.48
N THR A 1040 49.12 14.32 -0.34
CA THR A 1040 47.72 14.62 -0.01
C THR A 1040 47.08 13.75 1.07
N GLU A 1041 47.43 12.46 1.26
CA GLU A 1041 46.84 11.64 2.34
C GLU A 1041 47.80 10.57 2.90
N PHE A 1042 47.74 10.32 4.21
CA PHE A 1042 48.46 9.22 4.89
C PHE A 1042 47.52 8.48 5.86
N ILE A 1043 47.48 7.15 5.78
CA ILE A 1043 46.69 6.31 6.68
C ILE A 1043 47.59 5.68 7.74
N TYR A 1044 47.29 5.96 9.01
CA TYR A 1044 48.00 5.38 10.16
C TYR A 1044 47.06 4.53 11.01
N VAL A 1045 47.57 3.41 11.53
CA VAL A 1045 46.87 2.53 12.48
C VAL A 1045 47.86 2.12 13.57
N GLN A 1046 47.53 2.40 14.83
CA GLN A 1046 48.33 1.96 15.99
C GLN A 1046 47.43 1.75 17.21
N ASP A 1047 47.69 0.67 17.95
CA ASP A 1047 47.12 0.40 19.26
C ASP A 1047 48.10 0.85 20.37
N SER A 1048 47.73 1.85 21.17
CA SER A 1048 48.46 2.24 22.38
C SER A 1048 47.60 3.06 23.34
N PRO A 1049 47.32 2.57 24.57
CA PRO A 1049 46.55 3.30 25.58
C PRO A 1049 47.16 4.62 26.05
N GLY A 1050 48.46 4.84 25.82
CA GLY A 1050 49.21 5.99 26.36
C GLY A 1050 48.80 7.36 25.80
N LEU A 1051 48.03 7.42 24.71
CA LEU A 1051 47.60 8.67 24.07
C LEU A 1051 46.21 9.16 24.49
N ASN A 1052 45.50 8.43 25.36
CA ASN A 1052 44.10 8.70 25.69
C ASN A 1052 43.81 10.07 26.34
N ASN A 1053 44.84 10.71 26.93
CA ASN A 1053 44.72 12.01 27.61
C ASN A 1053 45.50 13.15 26.92
N VAL A 1054 46.02 12.95 25.70
CA VAL A 1054 46.75 13.99 24.98
C VAL A 1054 45.76 14.92 24.28
N ASN A 1055 45.83 16.21 24.59
CA ASN A 1055 45.04 17.24 23.91
C ASN A 1055 45.73 17.60 22.57
N PHE A 1056 45.14 17.21 21.45
CA PHE A 1056 45.68 17.42 20.10
C PHE A 1056 45.34 18.81 19.50
N THR A 1057 44.75 19.73 20.26
CA THR A 1057 44.42 21.08 19.76
C THR A 1057 45.64 22.00 19.51
N PRO A 1058 46.78 21.90 20.22
CA PRO A 1058 48.03 22.55 19.83
C PRO A 1058 48.79 21.73 18.78
N GLY A 1059 49.55 22.41 17.90
CA GLY A 1059 50.42 21.74 16.94
C GLY A 1059 51.46 20.83 17.61
N VAL A 1060 51.71 19.65 17.02
CA VAL A 1060 52.37 18.46 17.61
C VAL A 1060 53.86 18.65 18.00
N ALA A 1061 54.40 19.86 17.98
CA ALA A 1061 55.81 20.13 18.22
C ALA A 1061 56.27 20.08 19.69
N GLN A 1062 55.36 20.02 20.69
CA GLN A 1062 55.73 20.22 22.11
C GLN A 1062 55.09 19.31 23.17
N SER A 1063 54.34 18.24 22.82
CA SER A 1063 53.50 17.52 23.81
C SER A 1063 53.68 15.99 23.86
N VAL A 1064 54.92 15.48 23.88
CA VAL A 1064 55.21 14.08 24.27
C VAL A 1064 56.40 14.04 25.24
N PRO A 1065 56.20 13.73 26.54
CA PRO A 1065 57.30 13.52 27.48
C PRO A 1065 58.13 12.27 27.12
N PHE A 1066 59.44 12.33 27.34
CA PHE A 1066 60.33 11.18 27.15
C PHE A 1066 59.92 10.01 28.06
N GLY A 1067 59.53 8.88 27.47
CA GLY A 1067 59.11 7.67 28.19
C GLY A 1067 58.13 6.76 27.43
N SER A 1068 57.48 7.26 26.39
CA SER A 1068 56.40 6.56 25.66
C SER A 1068 56.83 5.39 24.75
N GLY A 1069 58.12 5.06 24.68
CA GLY A 1069 58.64 4.00 23.80
C GLY A 1069 58.65 4.33 22.29
N ALA A 1070 58.13 5.49 21.88
CA ALA A 1070 58.15 5.93 20.49
C ALA A 1070 59.60 6.22 20.02
N ARG A 1071 60.03 5.56 18.94
CA ARG A 1071 61.28 5.87 18.23
C ARG A 1071 60.99 6.70 17.00
N PHE A 1072 61.67 7.83 16.87
CA PHE A 1072 61.64 8.67 15.68
C PHE A 1072 62.98 8.56 14.97
N TYR A 1073 62.97 8.22 13.68
CA TYR A 1073 64.17 8.09 12.86
C TYR A 1073 64.30 9.32 11.95
N LYS A 1074 65.46 9.97 11.97
CA LYS A 1074 65.81 11.07 11.07
C LYS A 1074 66.99 10.64 10.21
N PHE A 1075 66.78 10.55 8.90
CA PHE A 1075 67.85 10.32 7.93
C PHE A 1075 68.30 11.64 7.31
N GLN A 1076 69.63 11.86 7.25
CA GLN A 1076 70.26 12.97 6.55
C GLN A 1076 71.55 12.49 5.87
N PRO A 1077 71.75 12.76 4.57
CA PRO A 1077 73.09 12.84 3.97
C PRO A 1077 73.88 14.01 4.58
N GLY A 1078 75.19 13.88 4.72
CA GLY A 1078 75.99 14.76 5.59
C GLY A 1078 76.64 15.99 4.95
N LYS A 1079 76.77 17.06 5.76
CA LYS A 1079 77.78 18.17 5.79
C LYS A 1079 78.13 18.87 4.44
N ILE A 1080 78.35 20.19 4.34
CA ILE A 1080 79.13 21.12 5.19
C ILE A 1080 78.53 22.55 5.06
N GLY A 1081 78.65 23.39 6.09
CA GLY A 1081 78.36 24.83 6.05
C GLY A 1081 77.98 25.35 7.45
N GLY A 1082 78.53 26.47 7.91
CA GLY A 1082 78.45 26.83 9.35
C GLY A 1082 78.37 28.32 9.70
N VAL A 1083 78.51 28.55 11.01
CA VAL A 1083 78.56 29.83 11.76
C VAL A 1083 77.20 30.37 12.27
N LYS A 1084 77.19 30.66 13.58
CA LYS A 1084 76.13 31.35 14.36
C LYS A 1084 76.45 32.83 14.47
N ILE A 1085 75.44 33.71 14.52
CA ILE A 1085 75.50 34.97 15.31
C ILE A 1085 74.16 35.16 16.06
N SER A 1086 74.21 35.96 17.13
CA SER A 1086 73.23 36.08 18.21
C SER A 1086 72.59 37.48 18.34
N GLN A 1087 71.50 37.54 19.12
CA GLN A 1087 71.05 38.68 19.96
C GLN A 1087 70.43 39.94 19.33
N SER A 1088 69.49 40.51 20.10
CA SER A 1088 68.96 41.89 20.08
C SER A 1088 68.13 42.35 18.86
N GLY A 1089 67.11 43.20 19.03
CA GLY A 1089 66.54 43.69 20.29
C GLY A 1089 65.33 44.63 20.12
N PHE A 1090 64.86 45.14 21.27
CA PHE A 1090 64.03 46.34 21.54
C PHE A 1090 63.29 47.07 20.40
N GLY A 1091 62.00 47.34 20.64
CA GLY A 1091 61.18 48.34 19.94
C GLY A 1091 59.91 48.61 20.76
N ASP A 1092 59.77 49.84 21.27
CA ASP A 1092 58.90 50.17 22.41
C ASP A 1092 57.58 50.89 22.01
N ALA A 1093 56.71 51.05 23.00
CA ALA A 1093 55.72 52.11 23.18
C ALA A 1093 54.47 52.23 22.25
N SER A 1094 53.32 52.08 22.94
CA SER A 1094 52.19 53.05 22.94
C SER A 1094 51.19 53.04 21.75
N THR A 1095 49.90 53.37 21.90
CA THR A 1095 49.09 53.75 23.08
C THR A 1095 47.63 53.32 22.90
N SER A 1096 46.85 53.34 23.98
CA SER A 1096 45.41 53.03 24.01
C SER A 1096 44.50 54.17 23.50
N SER A 1097 43.29 53.83 23.03
CA SER A 1097 42.02 54.33 23.64
C SER A 1097 40.74 53.83 22.92
N HIS A 1098 39.71 53.57 23.71
CA HIS A 1098 38.28 53.50 23.33
C HIS A 1098 37.72 54.95 23.20
N ALA A 1099 36.55 55.28 22.64
CA ALA A 1099 35.51 54.66 21.80
C ALA A 1099 34.56 55.80 21.33
N SER A 1100 33.63 55.58 20.37
CA SER A 1100 32.29 56.22 20.37
C SER A 1100 31.35 55.82 19.21
N THR A 1101 30.12 55.41 19.60
CA THR A 1101 28.77 55.67 19.03
C THR A 1101 28.45 55.81 17.53
N GLN A 1102 27.38 55.10 17.13
CA GLN A 1102 26.34 55.43 16.11
C GLN A 1102 26.81 55.45 14.63
N TYR A 1103 26.08 54.98 13.60
CA TYR A 1103 24.62 54.83 13.40
C TYR A 1103 24.33 53.85 12.21
N GLN A 1104 23.09 53.34 12.11
CA GLN A 1104 22.40 52.71 10.95
C GLN A 1104 23.12 51.76 9.95
N GLY A 1105 22.55 50.56 9.75
CA GLY A 1105 22.80 49.69 8.59
C GLY A 1105 21.92 48.43 8.61
N THR A 1106 21.16 48.18 7.54
CA THR A 1106 20.11 47.14 7.46
C THR A 1106 20.62 45.73 7.16
N ASN A 1107 19.89 44.72 7.65
CA ASN A 1107 19.98 43.30 7.30
C ASN A 1107 20.30 43.04 5.81
N GLN A 1108 21.42 42.35 5.52
CA GLN A 1108 21.64 41.65 4.26
C GLN A 1108 21.47 40.14 4.46
N GLY A 1109 20.21 39.69 4.41
CA GLY A 1109 19.84 38.28 4.50
C GLY A 1109 18.71 37.90 3.55
N ASN A 1110 18.59 38.60 2.41
CA ASN A 1110 17.46 38.43 1.48
C ASN A 1110 17.84 38.76 0.02
N SER A 1111 18.87 38.09 -0.50
CA SER A 1111 19.16 38.02 -1.94
C SER A 1111 19.48 36.56 -2.28
N LEU A 1112 18.91 36.06 -3.39
CA LEU A 1112 18.88 34.66 -3.88
C LEU A 1112 17.64 33.78 -3.59
N ARG A 1113 16.46 34.38 -3.40
CA ARG A 1113 15.16 33.73 -3.70
C ARG A 1113 14.15 34.74 -4.26
N ASN A 1114 14.25 35.04 -5.56
CA ASN A 1114 13.14 35.45 -6.44
C ASN A 1114 13.65 35.85 -7.84
N GLN A 1115 13.81 34.87 -8.73
CA GLN A 1115 13.75 35.05 -10.18
C GLN A 1115 13.33 33.70 -10.81
N PHE A 1116 12.66 33.74 -11.96
CA PHE A 1116 12.00 32.61 -12.65
C PHE A 1116 10.65 32.11 -12.10
N ARG A 1117 9.67 33.02 -12.02
CA ARG A 1117 8.32 32.76 -12.56
C ARG A 1117 7.84 33.98 -13.36
N THR A 1118 7.03 33.71 -14.39
CA THR A 1118 6.38 34.60 -15.40
C THR A 1118 7.22 35.08 -16.60
N ASN A 1119 7.18 34.32 -17.69
CA ASN A 1119 6.39 34.77 -18.85
C ASN A 1119 6.07 33.62 -19.82
N THR A 1120 4.84 33.61 -20.31
CA THR A 1120 4.31 32.64 -21.28
C THR A 1120 4.16 33.34 -22.63
N HIS A 1121 4.70 32.78 -23.72
CA HIS A 1121 4.15 32.76 -25.10
C HIS A 1121 5.25 32.50 -26.15
N LEU A 1122 4.84 31.94 -27.31
CA LEU A 1122 5.64 31.54 -28.49
C LEU A 1122 6.54 30.32 -28.22
N PHE A 1123 6.32 29.14 -28.82
CA PHE A 1123 6.19 28.89 -30.26
C PHE A 1123 5.23 27.74 -30.62
N LEU A 1124 4.76 27.73 -31.88
CA LEU A 1124 3.95 26.68 -32.51
C LEU A 1124 4.79 25.84 -33.50
N ASN A 1125 4.49 24.54 -33.55
CA ASN A 1125 4.58 23.59 -34.68
C ASN A 1125 5.77 23.61 -35.65
N LYS A 1126 6.48 22.47 -35.70
CA LYS A 1126 6.55 21.50 -36.83
C LYS A 1126 7.14 20.19 -36.29
N ASN A 1127 6.54 19.00 -36.50
CA ASN A 1127 6.69 18.13 -37.69
C ASN A 1127 8.18 17.85 -38.03
N GLU A 1128 8.67 16.62 -38.19
CA GLU A 1128 8.04 15.36 -38.62
C GLU A 1128 8.76 14.12 -38.06
N CYS A 1129 8.00 13.04 -37.79
CA CYS A 1129 8.38 11.62 -37.98
C CYS A 1129 7.28 10.71 -37.38
N GLN A 1130 6.28 10.33 -38.19
CA GLN A 1130 5.25 9.37 -37.81
C GLN A 1130 5.41 8.03 -38.55
N GLU A 1131 5.28 6.95 -37.77
CA GLU A 1131 4.61 5.67 -38.08
C GLU A 1131 4.92 4.92 -39.40
N LYS A 1132 5.39 3.66 -39.25
CA LYS A 1132 4.73 2.50 -39.87
C LYS A 1132 5.10 1.14 -39.25
N ASN A 1133 4.27 0.13 -39.53
CA ASN A 1133 4.26 -1.19 -38.92
C ASN A 1133 5.14 -2.24 -39.63
N GLU A 1134 5.58 -3.22 -38.82
CA GLU A 1134 5.76 -4.66 -39.10
C GLU A 1134 6.62 -5.19 -40.29
N LYS A 1135 7.55 -6.08 -39.90
CA LYS A 1135 8.19 -7.23 -40.61
C LYS A 1135 9.54 -7.07 -41.33
N GLU A 1136 10.50 -7.81 -40.74
CA GLU A 1136 11.62 -8.59 -41.31
C GLU A 1136 12.71 -7.94 -42.18
N ASN A 1137 13.94 -8.31 -41.79
CA ASN A 1137 15.21 -8.35 -42.54
C ASN A 1137 15.94 -7.06 -42.88
N ASP A 1138 16.97 -6.82 -42.06
CA ASP A 1138 18.36 -6.46 -42.38
C ASP A 1138 18.74 -5.16 -43.14
N GLU A 1139 19.98 -4.73 -42.84
CA GLU A 1139 20.78 -3.68 -43.50
C GLU A 1139 20.34 -2.20 -43.39
N THR A 1140 20.75 -1.60 -42.26
CA THR A 1140 21.41 -0.26 -42.16
C THR A 1140 20.87 0.95 -42.94
N ALA A 1141 20.29 1.91 -42.21
CA ALA A 1141 20.34 3.34 -42.57
C ALA A 1141 20.47 4.23 -41.31
N ASN A 1142 21.30 5.27 -41.38
CA ASN A 1142 21.72 6.07 -40.22
C ASN A 1142 20.68 7.09 -39.74
N CYS A 1143 20.47 7.17 -38.42
CA CYS A 1143 20.09 8.40 -37.74
C CYS A 1143 21.28 8.85 -36.87
N LEU A 1144 21.76 10.08 -37.09
CA LEU A 1144 22.95 10.61 -36.41
C LEU A 1144 22.64 10.95 -34.95
N VAL A 1145 23.33 10.28 -34.03
CA VAL A 1145 23.36 10.67 -32.61
C VAL A 1145 24.53 11.64 -32.40
N GLU A 1146 24.23 12.87 -32.02
CA GLU A 1146 25.25 13.85 -31.66
C GLU A 1146 26.05 13.37 -30.44
N LYS A 1147 27.39 13.36 -30.57
CA LYS A 1147 28.32 13.23 -29.45
C LYS A 1147 28.96 14.60 -29.21
N PRO A 1148 29.05 15.08 -27.95
CA PRO A 1148 29.75 16.33 -27.67
C PRO A 1148 31.25 16.19 -27.92
N VAL A 1149 31.83 17.23 -28.50
CA VAL A 1149 33.26 17.38 -28.81
C VAL A 1149 33.96 18.14 -27.68
N TYR A 1150 35.16 17.72 -27.29
CA TYR A 1150 36.02 18.43 -26.34
C TYR A 1150 36.91 19.45 -27.07
N VAL A 1151 37.18 20.59 -26.43
CA VAL A 1151 38.12 21.61 -26.92
C VAL A 1151 39.32 21.69 -25.98
N VAL A 1152 40.52 21.77 -26.55
CA VAL A 1152 41.81 21.93 -25.86
C VAL A 1152 42.33 23.34 -26.12
N THR A 1153 42.91 23.99 -25.10
CA THR A 1153 43.79 25.16 -25.26
C THR A 1153 44.89 25.17 -24.19
N GLU A 1154 46.15 25.13 -24.62
CA GLU A 1154 47.33 25.50 -23.83
C GLU A 1154 47.86 26.87 -24.28
N SER A 1155 48.38 27.67 -23.34
CA SER A 1155 49.56 28.55 -23.44
C SER A 1155 49.71 29.30 -22.09
N GLU A 1156 50.73 29.05 -21.27
CA GLU A 1156 52.18 29.35 -21.36
C GLU A 1156 52.61 30.56 -20.52
N THR A 1157 53.81 30.39 -19.92
CA THR A 1157 54.77 31.34 -19.29
C THR A 1157 54.83 31.31 -17.76
N THR A 1158 55.97 30.98 -17.13
CA THR A 1158 57.33 30.61 -17.64
C THR A 1158 58.01 29.66 -16.67
#